data_AF-A0A8H3V4Q9-F1
#
_entry.id   AF-A0A8H3V4Q9-F1
#
_cell.length_a   1.000
_cell.length_b   1.000
_cell.length_c   1.000
_cell.angle_alpha   90.00
_cell.angle_beta   90.00
_cell.angle_gamma   90.00
#
_symmetry.space_group_name_H-M   'P 1'
#
loop_
_entity.id
_entity.type
_entity.pdbx_description
1 polymer ?
#
loop_
_entity_poly.entity_id
_entity_poly.type
_entity_poly.pdbx_seq_one_letter_code
_entity_poly.pdbx_strand_id
1 'polypeptide(L)'
;MDDDHGRLACFEPDGPSSSSSAVRSNLPPAVNEAGLNWSYGQLPGGQQLRVFGPLDKGVYFQGQNTSIDAYSPEGSAIFNPNARQPEILIQPAFNFGNPLHPAGSNDFSNEISVYDDIVTPAVDSVNPHFGANQEVYLENFDNYPSLRETHGYGFSMQDHSALPWTSHYEDQHPWAETMISLPHVVGNQGFPNGENGSREETEMTTVLSSLSVASQTPSPGSSRNKSEPDITSKEMFAKLVCNPPLGQATVIPPDTESVTFSVLLEVDPASQKQWQIALWHDLGGPDDEWKSADFQEVSADQEMLHVQCSTSPNKNQRRIYTLELPGKPNSQESFVRFTIKFRPDNDSPWKWARDHTSLNDGVLYYQASNFKQQELSHYLKGIDSDLSIETIAAETPDTSLWSLTAPVAPAVGDESGTSTHSLGLPFNFTRWFALVRLWIPWLAPRHGQGKFRPDKDAILASFLRHDGLHVVVLAISGVDDVLTVLKYDAEGNVTIEGKNDDEEPGISRVIIAVASTFEVANAAVMYQARRIAMAYAKSTGALEAELEAMKLADVKPEWLEGWSDGFAFCTWNSLGQDLTEDKIYAALDSLEKNDIKITNLIIDDNWQSLDNEGMNQIYRGMTEFEANKKGFPQGLAHTVSKIRKDHPSIQHIAVWHALMGYWGAIAPEGKLAKEYKTLKINGPDWTAIDPEDIMRWYNDFYSFLSSSGVDSVKTDAQFMLDQLGSAKDRRRLIRAYQDAWSIANLRHLSARAISCMSQTPQMLFHSQLPSNKPKLLVRNSDDFFPDVDSSHPWHVFCNAYNSLFTQHLNALPDWDMFQTSHPWAGFHAAARCVSGGPIYITDSPGQHDIDLIKQMTAKTPRGKTVILRPHRLGKSSQAYVGYEEQQMLKIDTYVGMSHTGISILGVFNVSQNHLSEILSLNDFPGTEKGEYVIRSHVGGKCTKPAKQSDKKISVCTELGTKGYDILSAYPILGPFEVKSGQVSVAPLGLVGKMTGAAAIVNLDTTVETNGRLRIWISLKAFGVYGIYISDLAKRSIEEEFMGLLFGKPIPLHCVKKSGTDENVLEIDIERAWNEGEKRVTWSNEVNVEFFIS
;
A
#
# COMPACT_ATOMS: atom_id res chain seq x y z
N MET A 1 51.34 14.15 -30.11
CA MET A 1 52.69 13.65 -30.35
C MET A 1 53.02 12.76 -29.19
N ASP A 2 53.02 11.47 -29.50
CA ASP A 2 54.01 10.45 -29.12
C ASP A 2 54.28 10.19 -27.64
N ASP A 3 54.44 8.91 -27.36
CA ASP A 3 54.62 8.33 -26.03
C ASP A 3 56.06 8.44 -25.48
N ASP A 4 56.16 8.06 -24.20
CA ASP A 4 57.16 7.14 -23.65
C ASP A 4 58.44 7.68 -22.97
N HIS A 5 58.88 6.89 -21.99
CA HIS A 5 60.12 6.90 -21.21
C HIS A 5 60.38 8.13 -20.28
N GLY A 6 60.93 7.99 -19.07
CA GLY A 6 61.18 6.78 -18.26
C GLY A 6 62.46 6.84 -17.41
N ARG A 7 62.44 6.10 -16.27
CA ARG A 7 63.59 5.57 -15.49
C ARG A 7 64.40 6.47 -14.54
N LEU A 8 64.57 5.94 -13.30
CA LEU A 8 65.80 5.88 -12.46
C LEU A 8 66.32 7.20 -11.84
N ALA A 9 66.94 7.22 -10.64
CA ALA A 9 67.17 6.19 -9.61
C ALA A 9 67.44 6.80 -8.20
N CYS A 10 67.39 5.92 -7.19
CA CYS A 10 68.07 5.93 -5.86
C CYS A 10 68.77 7.21 -5.35
N PHE A 11 68.50 7.61 -4.10
CA PHE A 11 69.31 7.19 -2.94
C PHE A 11 68.73 7.69 -1.59
N GLU A 12 68.83 6.84 -0.56
CA GLU A 12 68.83 7.21 0.89
C GLU A 12 70.24 7.74 1.27
N PRO A 13 70.49 8.45 2.41
CA PRO A 13 70.05 8.02 3.75
C PRO A 13 69.77 9.10 4.84
N ASP A 14 69.30 8.60 5.99
CA ASP A 14 69.50 9.05 7.39
C ASP A 14 69.26 10.50 7.88
N GLY A 15 68.72 10.60 9.12
CA GLY A 15 68.54 11.85 9.91
C GLY A 15 69.73 12.12 10.86
N PRO A 16 69.53 12.47 12.16
CA PRO A 16 68.28 12.76 12.90
C PRO A 16 68.38 14.00 13.85
N SER A 17 67.46 14.13 14.83
CA SER A 17 67.59 14.86 16.14
C SER A 17 67.62 16.42 16.15
N SER A 18 67.27 17.16 17.22
CA SER A 18 66.36 16.91 18.37
C SER A 18 66.09 18.19 19.23
N SER A 19 65.03 18.13 20.06
CA SER A 19 64.93 18.64 21.46
C SER A 19 64.97 20.14 21.86
N SER A 20 64.03 20.50 22.76
CA SER A 20 64.13 21.46 23.90
C SER A 20 64.25 22.98 23.65
N SER A 21 63.76 23.91 24.52
CA SER A 21 62.85 23.82 25.69
C SER A 21 62.34 25.19 26.17
N ALA A 22 61.09 25.22 26.67
CA ALA A 22 60.52 26.02 27.79
C ALA A 22 60.88 27.50 28.07
N VAL A 23 59.85 28.30 28.40
CA VAL A 23 59.81 29.23 29.57
C VAL A 23 58.33 29.59 29.92
N ARG A 24 58.06 30.02 31.17
CA ARG A 24 56.72 30.36 31.71
C ARG A 24 56.44 31.88 31.66
N SER A 25 55.16 32.29 31.55
CA SER A 25 54.54 33.26 32.50
C SER A 25 53.03 33.52 32.29
N ASN A 26 52.26 33.38 33.38
CA ASN A 26 51.14 34.21 33.86
C ASN A 26 49.89 34.55 33.00
N LEU A 27 48.73 34.10 33.52
CA LEU A 27 47.38 34.70 33.44
C LEU A 27 47.19 35.74 34.59
N PRO A 28 46.04 36.45 34.77
CA PRO A 28 44.88 36.84 33.92
C PRO A 28 44.77 38.42 33.93
N PRO A 29 43.60 39.15 33.91
CA PRO A 29 42.18 38.82 33.63
C PRO A 29 41.33 39.80 32.75
N ALA A 30 40.41 39.20 31.98
CA ALA A 30 38.94 39.47 31.88
C ALA A 30 38.29 40.85 31.55
N VAL A 31 37.01 40.71 31.12
CA VAL A 31 35.86 41.66 31.14
C VAL A 31 35.48 42.42 29.83
N ASN A 32 34.33 41.99 29.30
CA ASN A 32 33.28 42.64 28.48
C ASN A 32 33.48 43.23 27.06
N GLU A 33 32.72 42.59 26.15
CA GLU A 33 31.71 43.16 25.23
C GLU A 33 32.08 43.89 23.92
N ALA A 34 31.20 43.60 22.93
CA ALA A 34 30.89 44.31 21.68
C ALA A 34 31.97 44.45 20.58
N GLY A 35 31.56 44.19 19.33
CA GLY A 35 32.18 44.80 18.14
C GLY A 35 32.80 43.86 17.10
N LEU A 36 31.95 43.32 16.23
CA LEU A 36 32.16 43.14 14.77
C LEU A 36 33.58 43.40 14.19
N ASN A 37 34.16 42.41 13.49
CA ASN A 37 34.49 42.50 12.04
C ASN A 37 35.45 41.38 11.56
N TRP A 38 34.98 40.53 10.63
CA TRP A 38 35.78 39.86 9.59
C TRP A 38 34.86 39.72 8.35
N SER A 39 34.93 40.59 7.35
CA SER A 39 35.88 40.58 6.22
C SER A 39 35.84 39.27 5.41
N TYR A 40 35.27 39.32 4.19
CA TYR A 40 35.28 38.21 3.24
C TYR A 40 36.71 37.85 2.80
N GLY A 41 37.07 36.57 2.93
CA GLY A 41 38.23 35.95 2.27
C GLY A 41 37.77 34.84 1.33
N GLN A 42 38.33 34.78 0.11
CA GLN A 42 37.91 33.82 -0.90
C GLN A 42 38.52 32.42 -0.66
N LEU A 43 37.72 31.37 -0.85
CA LEU A 43 38.19 30.01 -1.04
C LEU A 43 38.24 29.67 -2.55
N PRO A 44 39.35 29.13 -3.09
CA PRO A 44 39.44 28.71 -4.48
C PRO A 44 38.95 27.26 -4.65
N GLY A 45 37.92 27.03 -5.46
CA GLY A 45 37.41 25.69 -5.74
C GLY A 45 36.00 25.69 -6.33
N GLY A 46 35.88 25.96 -7.63
CA GLY A 46 34.59 26.05 -8.30
C GLY A 46 33.91 24.71 -8.58
N GLN A 47 33.17 24.17 -7.62
CA GLN A 47 32.16 23.12 -7.86
C GLN A 47 30.85 23.48 -7.15
N GLN A 48 29.77 23.69 -7.92
CA GLN A 48 28.42 23.78 -7.37
C GLN A 48 27.77 22.40 -7.36
N LEU A 49 27.53 21.86 -6.17
CA LEU A 49 26.57 20.78 -5.97
C LEU A 49 25.16 21.31 -6.26
N ARG A 50 24.56 20.88 -7.37
CA ARG A 50 23.11 21.03 -7.59
C ARG A 50 22.40 19.84 -6.94
N VAL A 51 21.84 20.06 -5.75
CA VAL A 51 20.92 19.12 -5.13
C VAL A 51 19.57 19.23 -5.85
N PHE A 52 19.22 18.21 -6.62
CA PHE A 52 17.87 18.04 -7.14
C PHE A 52 17.05 17.21 -6.14
N GLY A 53 16.37 17.88 -5.22
CA GLY A 53 15.18 17.32 -4.59
C GLY A 53 13.93 17.68 -5.41
N PRO A 54 12.78 17.00 -5.17
CA PRO A 54 11.51 17.38 -5.79
C PRO A 54 11.10 18.77 -5.27
N LEU A 55 11.27 19.80 -6.11
CA LEU A 55 10.84 21.16 -5.83
C LEU A 55 9.38 21.35 -6.24
N ASP A 56 8.47 21.15 -5.28
CA ASP A 56 7.12 21.70 -5.40
C ASP A 56 7.20 23.23 -5.57
N LYS A 57 6.47 23.73 -6.58
CA LYS A 57 6.39 25.14 -7.02
C LYS A 57 7.61 25.65 -7.82
N GLY A 58 7.69 25.25 -9.09
CA GLY A 58 8.51 25.93 -10.09
C GLY A 58 7.80 27.17 -10.68
N VAL A 59 8.44 28.35 -10.58
CA VAL A 59 8.03 29.57 -11.30
C VAL A 59 8.97 29.79 -12.49
N TYR A 60 8.41 29.88 -13.70
CA TYR A 60 9.19 30.06 -14.92
C TYR A 60 9.62 31.52 -15.15
N PHE A 61 10.92 31.73 -15.41
CA PHE A 61 11.41 32.94 -16.07
C PHE A 61 11.48 32.69 -17.58
N GLN A 62 10.62 33.35 -18.37
CA GLN A 62 10.82 33.44 -19.81
C GLN A 62 11.89 34.49 -20.13
N GLY A 63 12.97 34.06 -20.79
CA GLY A 63 13.91 34.96 -21.45
C GLY A 63 13.75 34.89 -22.96
N GLN A 64 13.29 35.97 -23.60
CA GLN A 64 13.36 36.14 -25.05
C GLN A 64 14.23 37.35 -25.39
N ASN A 65 15.13 37.16 -26.36
CA ASN A 65 15.90 38.25 -26.95
C ASN A 65 15.12 38.85 -28.12
N THR A 66 14.76 40.13 -28.02
CA THR A 66 14.54 41.03 -29.16
C THR A 66 15.19 42.39 -28.87
N SER A 67 15.53 43.11 -29.94
CA SER A 67 16.58 44.14 -29.93
C SER A 67 16.05 45.54 -30.24
N ILE A 68 16.62 46.56 -29.57
CA ILE A 68 16.74 47.97 -30.05
C ILE A 68 15.37 48.70 -30.17
N ASP A 69 15.10 49.83 -29.53
CA ASP A 69 15.92 51.06 -29.50
C ASP A 69 15.56 52.06 -28.37
N ALA A 70 16.48 53.00 -28.12
CA ALA A 70 16.32 54.40 -27.69
C ALA A 70 15.64 54.84 -26.34
N TYR A 71 16.30 55.86 -25.73
CA TYR A 71 15.86 56.84 -24.72
C TYR A 71 15.73 56.50 -23.22
N SER A 72 15.86 57.57 -22.42
CA SER A 72 16.08 57.68 -20.96
C SER A 72 15.67 59.10 -20.50
N PRO A 73 15.68 59.52 -19.21
CA PRO A 73 15.88 58.80 -17.94
C PRO A 73 14.74 59.16 -16.90
N GLU A 74 15.09 59.33 -15.61
CA GLU A 74 14.27 59.71 -14.42
C GLU A 74 13.55 58.54 -13.68
N GLY A 75 13.54 58.47 -12.33
CA GLY A 75 14.24 59.29 -11.33
C GLY A 75 14.10 58.78 -9.86
N SER A 76 15.24 58.65 -9.17
CA SER A 76 15.50 58.60 -7.70
C SER A 76 14.38 58.36 -6.65
N ALA A 77 14.53 57.29 -5.85
CA ALA A 77 14.29 57.24 -4.38
C ALA A 77 15.00 56.02 -3.75
N ILE A 78 16.16 56.18 -3.09
CA ILE A 78 16.34 56.25 -1.62
C ILE A 78 16.04 54.93 -0.86
N PHE A 79 17.11 54.29 -0.38
CA PHE A 79 17.10 53.18 0.58
C PHE A 79 16.83 53.69 2.02
N ASN A 80 16.15 52.90 2.86
CA ASN A 80 16.10 53.08 4.32
C ASN A 80 16.32 51.74 5.06
N PRO A 81 17.55 51.43 5.52
CA PRO A 81 17.87 50.16 6.14
C PRO A 81 17.71 50.21 7.67
N ASN A 82 16.47 50.11 8.18
CA ASN A 82 16.20 49.65 9.56
C ASN A 82 14.69 49.37 9.78
N ALA A 83 14.26 48.16 9.45
CA ALA A 83 12.99 47.60 9.89
C ALA A 83 13.20 46.13 10.27
N ARG A 84 12.64 45.69 11.41
CA ARG A 84 12.72 44.30 11.87
C ARG A 84 11.81 43.42 11.00
N GLN A 85 12.24 42.21 10.68
CA GLN A 85 11.36 41.21 10.06
C GLN A 85 10.32 40.73 11.07
N PRO A 86 9.01 40.76 10.75
CA PRO A 86 8.02 39.88 11.36
C PRO A 86 7.95 38.55 10.60
N GLU A 87 7.48 37.50 11.27
CA GLU A 87 7.20 36.20 10.65
C GLU A 87 5.99 36.32 9.72
N ILE A 88 6.07 35.76 8.51
CA ILE A 88 5.00 35.87 7.50
C ILE A 88 4.14 34.62 7.51
N LEU A 89 3.00 34.71 8.21
CA LEU A 89 1.82 33.89 7.93
C LEU A 89 1.33 34.16 6.50
N ILE A 90 0.95 33.11 5.76
CA ILE A 90 0.32 33.24 4.44
C ILE A 90 -1.10 32.69 4.50
N GLN A 91 -2.08 33.58 4.57
CA GLN A 91 -3.47 33.28 4.23
C GLN A 91 -3.72 33.63 2.75
N PRO A 92 -4.39 32.77 1.96
CA PRO A 92 -4.75 33.08 0.57
C PRO A 92 -6.04 33.94 0.51
N ALA A 93 -5.88 35.26 0.39
CA ALA A 93 -6.99 36.16 0.13
C ALA A 93 -7.34 36.18 -1.38
N PHE A 94 -8.45 35.57 -1.77
CA PHE A 94 -9.02 35.73 -3.11
C PHE A 94 -9.68 37.11 -3.25
N ASN A 95 -9.41 37.80 -4.36
CA ASN A 95 -10.13 39.04 -4.70
C ASN A 95 -10.27 39.17 -6.22
N PHE A 96 -11.50 39.08 -6.73
CA PHE A 96 -11.81 39.15 -8.15
C PHE A 96 -12.08 40.60 -8.57
N GLY A 97 -11.23 41.15 -9.45
CA GLY A 97 -11.50 42.42 -10.12
C GLY A 97 -12.52 42.23 -11.24
N ASN A 98 -13.69 42.87 -11.13
CA ASN A 98 -14.76 42.83 -12.14
C ASN A 98 -15.16 44.28 -12.51
N PRO A 99 -15.40 44.63 -13.79
CA PRO A 99 -15.56 46.03 -14.19
C PRO A 99 -17.01 46.56 -14.15
N LEU A 100 -17.12 47.86 -13.84
CA LEU A 100 -18.24 48.80 -14.08
C LEU A 100 -19.46 48.82 -13.11
N HIS A 101 -19.65 50.02 -12.54
CA HIS A 101 -20.83 50.57 -11.84
C HIS A 101 -21.92 51.07 -12.83
N PRO A 102 -23.10 51.61 -12.40
CA PRO A 102 -23.67 51.80 -11.05
C PRO A 102 -25.04 51.04 -10.89
N ALA A 103 -26.01 51.30 -9.99
CA ALA A 103 -26.23 52.27 -8.90
C ALA A 103 -27.20 51.70 -7.83
N GLY A 104 -27.24 52.26 -6.61
CA GLY A 104 -28.29 52.01 -5.61
C GLY A 104 -27.83 52.29 -4.17
N SER A 105 -28.68 52.87 -3.31
CA SER A 105 -28.30 53.34 -1.97
C SER A 105 -29.36 53.09 -0.89
N ASN A 106 -28.97 53.34 0.38
CA ASN A 106 -29.80 53.50 1.60
C ASN A 106 -30.28 52.21 2.31
N ASP A 107 -30.47 52.15 3.64
CA ASP A 107 -29.88 52.90 4.80
C ASP A 107 -30.39 52.26 6.16
N PHE A 108 -29.78 52.60 7.30
CA PHE A 108 -30.18 52.33 8.73
C PHE A 108 -30.24 50.86 9.25
N SER A 109 -30.13 50.54 10.56
CA SER A 109 -29.39 51.13 11.73
C SER A 109 -29.60 50.33 13.05
N ASN A 110 -28.79 50.63 14.09
CA ASN A 110 -28.97 50.39 15.56
C ASN A 110 -28.70 48.96 16.08
N GLU A 111 -27.92 48.68 17.15
CA GLU A 111 -27.61 49.27 18.49
C GLU A 111 -28.38 48.58 19.66
N ILE A 112 -27.73 47.77 20.52
CA ILE A 112 -26.98 48.07 21.79
C ILE A 112 -27.86 48.15 23.06
N SER A 113 -27.54 47.35 24.10
CA SER A 113 -27.90 47.51 25.54
C SER A 113 -27.13 46.50 26.43
N VAL A 114 -26.93 46.79 27.73
CA VAL A 114 -25.89 46.15 28.61
C VAL A 114 -26.20 46.28 30.14
N TYR A 115 -25.66 45.37 30.98
CA TYR A 115 -25.68 45.30 32.50
C TYR A 115 -27.04 45.01 33.18
N ASP A 116 -27.19 44.46 34.40
CA ASP A 116 -26.31 43.83 35.44
C ASP A 116 -27.12 42.69 36.17
N ASP A 117 -26.90 42.06 37.35
CA ASP A 117 -26.15 42.30 38.62
C ASP A 117 -25.85 40.93 39.36
N ILE A 118 -25.51 40.93 40.67
CA ILE A 118 -24.91 39.84 41.49
C ILE A 118 -25.85 39.30 42.62
N VAL A 119 -25.59 38.11 43.22
CA VAL A 119 -25.57 37.76 44.70
C VAL A 119 -25.83 36.26 45.05
N THR A 120 -25.04 35.72 45.99
CA THR A 120 -25.03 34.35 46.63
C THR A 120 -25.15 34.46 48.18
N PRO A 121 -25.24 33.40 49.06
CA PRO A 121 -24.85 31.97 49.00
C PRO A 121 -26.03 31.00 49.39
N ALA A 122 -26.00 29.85 50.11
CA ALA A 122 -25.06 29.11 51.00
C ALA A 122 -25.61 27.66 51.31
N VAL A 123 -25.01 26.68 52.03
CA VAL A 123 -23.64 26.26 52.45
C VAL A 123 -23.74 24.89 53.23
N ASP A 124 -22.68 24.05 53.22
CA ASP A 124 -22.39 22.86 54.10
C ASP A 124 -23.34 21.60 54.11
N SER A 125 -22.94 20.36 54.50
CA SER A 125 -21.63 19.63 54.48
C SER A 125 -21.76 18.10 54.89
N VAL A 126 -20.70 17.28 54.65
CA VAL A 126 -20.30 15.95 55.25
C VAL A 126 -21.08 14.61 55.03
N ASN A 127 -20.52 13.72 54.18
CA ASN A 127 -20.03 12.30 54.33
C ASN A 127 -20.40 11.39 55.57
N PRO A 128 -20.05 10.06 55.63
CA PRO A 128 -20.35 8.88 54.76
C PRO A 128 -20.79 7.59 55.55
N HIS A 129 -21.09 6.44 54.88
CA HIS A 129 -20.49 5.08 55.14
C HIS A 129 -21.28 3.83 54.62
N PHE A 130 -20.50 2.79 54.25
CA PHE A 130 -20.70 1.33 54.26
C PHE A 130 -22.08 0.63 54.13
N GLY A 131 -22.12 -0.43 53.31
CA GLY A 131 -23.05 -1.55 53.43
C GLY A 131 -22.91 -2.60 52.30
N ALA A 132 -22.53 -3.83 52.63
CA ALA A 132 -22.50 -4.97 51.70
C ALA A 132 -23.57 -6.01 52.10
N ASN A 133 -23.93 -6.95 51.20
CA ASN A 133 -24.53 -8.25 51.56
C ASN A 133 -24.51 -9.27 50.41
N GLN A 134 -24.75 -10.54 50.74
CA GLN A 134 -24.61 -11.73 49.88
C GLN A 134 -25.96 -12.45 49.63
N GLU A 135 -25.85 -13.69 49.11
CA GLU A 135 -26.83 -14.80 49.03
C GLU A 135 -27.68 -14.87 47.73
N VAL A 136 -27.59 -15.87 46.82
CA VAL A 136 -27.39 -17.36 46.82
C VAL A 136 -28.73 -18.15 46.80
N TYR A 137 -29.02 -18.92 45.73
CA TYR A 137 -29.34 -20.38 45.76
C TYR A 137 -29.88 -21.04 44.45
N LEU A 138 -29.37 -22.26 44.19
CA LEU A 138 -29.98 -23.52 43.61
C LEU A 138 -30.64 -23.64 42.20
N GLU A 139 -29.97 -24.46 41.36
CA GLU A 139 -30.40 -25.72 40.69
C GLU A 139 -31.79 -25.93 40.03
N ASN A 140 -31.80 -26.62 38.86
CA ASN A 140 -32.36 -28.00 38.70
C ASN A 140 -31.96 -28.68 37.35
N PHE A 141 -32.23 -29.99 37.18
CA PHE A 141 -31.77 -30.88 36.08
C PHE A 141 -32.87 -31.87 35.60
N ASP A 142 -32.83 -32.36 34.34
CA ASP A 142 -33.61 -33.50 33.75
C ASP A 142 -33.16 -33.74 32.26
N ASN A 143 -33.35 -34.84 31.50
CA ASN A 143 -33.30 -36.31 31.75
C ASN A 143 -33.33 -37.15 30.43
N TYR A 144 -32.28 -37.97 30.15
CA TYR A 144 -32.31 -39.27 29.38
C TYR A 144 -32.85 -39.34 27.92
N PRO A 145 -32.81 -40.50 27.18
CA PRO A 145 -32.15 -41.81 27.38
C PRO A 145 -31.18 -42.26 26.22
N SER A 146 -30.95 -43.58 26.02
CA SER A 146 -29.74 -44.20 25.40
C SER A 146 -29.98 -45.49 24.56
N LEU A 147 -28.89 -46.19 24.13
CA LEU A 147 -28.73 -47.58 23.55
C LEU A 147 -28.45 -47.70 22.03
N ARG A 148 -27.86 -48.78 21.44
CA ARG A 148 -26.68 -49.67 21.73
C ARG A 148 -26.39 -50.63 20.53
N GLU A 149 -25.43 -51.58 20.65
CA GLU A 149 -25.16 -52.79 19.80
C GLU A 149 -24.28 -52.64 18.50
N THR A 150 -23.86 -53.74 17.82
CA THR A 150 -22.59 -54.49 18.03
C THR A 150 -22.12 -55.39 16.83
N HIS A 151 -20.80 -55.68 16.74
CA HIS A 151 -20.11 -56.72 15.90
C HIS A 151 -20.07 -56.52 14.34
N GLY A 152 -19.14 -57.10 13.53
CA GLY A 152 -17.87 -57.82 13.79
C GLY A 152 -17.35 -58.73 12.62
N TYR A 153 -16.02 -58.85 12.41
CA TYR A 153 -15.27 -59.71 11.43
C TYR A 153 -15.39 -59.38 9.92
N GLY A 154 -14.46 -59.74 9.00
CA GLY A 154 -13.16 -60.48 9.09
C GLY A 154 -12.31 -60.46 7.78
N PHE A 155 -11.12 -61.09 7.78
CA PHE A 155 -10.02 -61.00 6.76
C PHE A 155 -10.05 -62.02 5.60
N SER A 156 -9.37 -61.73 4.47
CA SER A 156 -8.22 -62.54 3.91
C SER A 156 -7.59 -61.97 2.61
N MET A 157 -6.36 -62.38 2.29
CA MET A 157 -5.54 -62.03 1.10
C MET A 157 -5.32 -63.24 0.17
N GLN A 158 -4.88 -63.04 -1.07
CA GLN A 158 -3.85 -63.90 -1.72
C GLN A 158 -3.19 -63.27 -2.98
N ASP A 159 -1.96 -63.69 -3.28
CA ASP A 159 -1.03 -63.15 -4.30
C ASP A 159 -0.86 -64.03 -5.56
N HIS A 160 -0.39 -63.45 -6.68
CA HIS A 160 1.00 -63.66 -7.20
C HIS A 160 1.23 -63.38 -8.72
N SER A 161 2.18 -62.48 -9.02
CA SER A 161 3.12 -62.49 -10.19
C SER A 161 2.54 -62.30 -11.62
N ALA A 162 3.29 -61.83 -12.65
CA ALA A 162 4.73 -61.56 -12.79
C ALA A 162 5.06 -60.32 -13.69
N LEU A 163 6.35 -59.98 -13.77
CA LEU A 163 7.03 -58.79 -14.36
C LEU A 163 7.31 -58.95 -15.89
N PRO A 164 7.93 -57.99 -16.67
CA PRO A 164 8.85 -56.92 -16.19
C PRO A 164 9.04 -55.57 -16.97
N TRP A 165 9.87 -54.70 -16.35
CA TRP A 165 10.70 -53.59 -16.89
C TRP A 165 10.07 -52.31 -17.48
N THR A 166 10.01 -51.25 -16.65
CA THR A 166 10.75 -49.97 -16.82
C THR A 166 11.05 -49.36 -15.44
N SER A 167 12.08 -48.52 -15.32
CA SER A 167 12.59 -48.03 -14.03
C SER A 167 12.00 -46.67 -13.60
N HIS A 168 11.49 -46.60 -12.37
CA HIS A 168 11.27 -45.35 -11.65
C HIS A 168 12.46 -45.03 -10.72
N TYR A 169 12.71 -43.73 -10.50
CA TYR A 169 13.18 -43.24 -9.21
C TYR A 169 11.94 -42.84 -8.39
N GLU A 170 11.98 -43.01 -7.07
CA GLU A 170 10.80 -42.81 -6.20
C GLU A 170 10.79 -41.41 -5.57
N ASP A 171 9.69 -40.69 -5.77
CA ASP A 171 9.38 -39.47 -5.02
C ASP A 171 8.80 -39.83 -3.63
N GLN A 172 9.34 -39.24 -2.55
CA GLN A 172 8.68 -39.24 -1.23
C GLN A 172 8.88 -37.91 -0.51
N HIS A 173 7.89 -37.01 -0.64
CA HIS A 173 7.76 -35.81 0.17
C HIS A 173 6.30 -35.59 0.61
N PRO A 174 5.93 -35.98 1.85
CA PRO A 174 4.88 -35.35 2.62
C PRO A 174 5.45 -34.11 3.38
N TRP A 175 4.70 -33.61 4.36
CA TRP A 175 5.09 -32.54 5.32
C TRP A 175 4.86 -31.08 4.87
N ALA A 176 3.62 -30.76 4.51
CA ALA A 176 2.96 -29.67 5.23
C ALA A 176 2.42 -30.22 6.58
N GLU A 177 2.14 -29.34 7.55
CA GLU A 177 1.81 -29.66 8.95
C GLU A 177 2.91 -30.37 9.77
N THR A 178 3.65 -29.60 10.58
CA THR A 178 3.88 -29.84 12.03
C THR A 178 4.75 -28.72 12.61
N MET A 179 4.13 -27.77 13.32
CA MET A 179 4.84 -26.79 14.17
C MET A 179 4.27 -26.79 15.59
N ILE A 180 4.29 -27.96 16.24
CA ILE A 180 4.19 -28.19 17.69
C ILE A 180 4.92 -29.51 17.99
N SER A 181 5.92 -29.49 18.89
CA SER A 181 6.17 -30.52 19.93
C SER A 181 7.62 -30.54 20.44
N LEU A 182 7.76 -30.68 21.75
CA LEU A 182 8.92 -31.17 22.51
C LEU A 182 8.36 -31.85 23.78
N PRO A 183 9.08 -32.79 24.44
CA PRO A 183 9.60 -34.01 23.82
C PRO A 183 9.24 -35.27 24.65
N HIS A 184 8.91 -36.39 24.00
CA HIS A 184 8.72 -37.67 24.71
C HIS A 184 9.97 -38.55 24.70
N VAL A 185 10.64 -38.66 25.85
CA VAL A 185 11.63 -39.70 26.15
C VAL A 185 10.92 -40.96 26.64
N VAL A 186 11.40 -42.13 26.20
CA VAL A 186 10.84 -43.45 26.55
C VAL A 186 11.04 -43.73 28.05
N GLY A 187 9.95 -43.98 28.77
CA GLY A 187 9.97 -44.23 30.23
C GLY A 187 10.15 -45.70 30.64
N ASN A 188 10.29 -45.95 31.94
CA ASN A 188 10.18 -47.30 32.50
C ASN A 188 9.83 -47.31 34.02
N GLN A 189 8.74 -48.02 34.37
CA GLN A 189 8.33 -48.55 35.69
C GLN A 189 8.11 -47.61 36.90
N GLY A 190 6.97 -47.76 37.60
CA GLY A 190 6.84 -47.39 39.02
C GLY A 190 5.53 -46.73 39.50
N PHE A 191 4.44 -47.50 39.64
CA PHE A 191 3.32 -47.17 40.55
C PHE A 191 3.62 -47.74 41.97
N PRO A 192 2.97 -47.31 43.09
CA PRO A 192 1.67 -46.62 43.15
C PRO A 192 1.50 -45.48 44.21
N ASN A 193 0.31 -44.85 44.17
CA ASN A 193 -0.44 -44.16 45.25
C ASN A 193 0.05 -42.82 45.84
N GLY A 194 -0.81 -41.80 45.70
CA GLY A 194 -0.85 -40.54 46.45
C GLY A 194 -2.05 -39.70 45.99
N GLU A 195 -2.92 -39.23 46.90
CA GLU A 195 -4.21 -38.59 46.57
C GLU A 195 -4.20 -37.06 46.75
N ASN A 196 -5.20 -36.42 46.13
CA ASN A 196 -5.66 -35.01 46.29
C ASN A 196 -4.88 -33.91 45.54
N GLY A 197 -5.65 -33.05 44.85
CA GLY A 197 -5.16 -31.90 44.08
C GLY A 197 -6.00 -31.65 42.83
N SER A 198 -7.15 -30.98 42.97
CA SER A 198 -8.07 -30.68 41.86
C SER A 198 -7.79 -29.31 41.23
N ARG A 199 -7.89 -29.24 39.89
CA ARG A 199 -8.57 -28.23 39.04
C ARG A 199 -8.53 -26.72 39.44
N GLU A 200 -8.43 -25.75 38.53
CA GLU A 200 -8.86 -25.71 37.12
C GLU A 200 -7.81 -25.04 36.21
N GLU A 201 -7.49 -25.67 35.07
CA GLU A 201 -6.95 -24.99 33.88
C GLU A 201 -8.03 -25.07 32.79
N THR A 202 -8.60 -23.95 32.34
CA THR A 202 -9.50 -23.92 31.17
C THR A 202 -9.59 -22.49 30.59
N GLU A 203 -8.80 -22.20 29.55
CA GLU A 203 -9.21 -21.39 28.37
C GLU A 203 -8.06 -21.27 27.33
N MET A 204 -7.73 -22.39 26.66
CA MET A 204 -6.82 -22.39 25.50
C MET A 204 -7.25 -23.39 24.40
N THR A 205 -8.56 -23.51 24.13
CA THR A 205 -9.08 -24.48 23.14
C THR A 205 -10.32 -24.00 22.35
N THR A 206 -10.38 -22.73 21.93
CA THR A 206 -11.56 -22.18 21.22
C THR A 206 -11.23 -21.38 19.94
N VAL A 207 -10.12 -21.68 19.25
CA VAL A 207 -9.79 -21.06 17.94
C VAL A 207 -9.37 -22.09 16.88
N LEU A 208 -10.17 -23.16 16.71
CA LEU A 208 -10.10 -24.02 15.52
C LEU A 208 -11.41 -24.79 15.20
N SER A 209 -12.55 -24.36 15.76
CA SER A 209 -13.83 -25.10 15.70
C SER A 209 -15.04 -24.23 15.39
N SER A 210 -14.98 -23.46 14.29
CA SER A 210 -16.11 -22.67 13.77
C SER A 210 -16.37 -22.84 12.27
N LEU A 211 -15.69 -23.78 11.59
CA LEU A 211 -15.89 -24.13 10.18
C LEU A 211 -16.09 -25.64 9.96
N SER A 212 -16.97 -26.27 10.74
CA SER A 212 -17.44 -27.63 10.42
C SER A 212 -18.80 -27.98 11.06
N VAL A 213 -19.86 -28.05 10.27
CA VAL A 213 -21.10 -28.78 10.62
C VAL A 213 -21.55 -29.66 9.45
N ALA A 214 -21.16 -30.94 9.54
CA ALA A 214 -21.81 -32.11 8.96
C ALA A 214 -22.36 -32.05 7.51
N SER A 215 -21.52 -32.38 6.53
CA SER A 215 -21.97 -33.10 5.34
C SER A 215 -22.05 -34.61 5.64
N GLN A 216 -23.24 -35.21 5.55
CA GLN A 216 -23.41 -36.67 5.67
C GLN A 216 -23.36 -37.33 4.28
N THR A 217 -22.38 -38.20 4.04
CA THR A 217 -22.28 -39.03 2.83
C THR A 217 -23.04 -40.36 3.00
N PRO A 218 -24.09 -40.65 2.21
CA PRO A 218 -24.83 -41.90 2.31
C PRO A 218 -24.11 -43.07 1.60
N SER A 219 -24.20 -44.26 2.19
CA SER A 219 -23.72 -45.52 1.59
C SER A 219 -24.78 -46.17 0.67
N PRO A 220 -24.38 -47.02 -0.31
CA PRO A 220 -25.24 -47.37 -1.44
C PRO A 220 -26.19 -48.56 -1.20
N GLY A 221 -27.42 -48.47 -1.72
CA GLY A 221 -28.20 -49.66 -2.09
C GLY A 221 -29.71 -49.64 -1.84
N SER A 222 -30.50 -49.17 -2.82
CA SER A 222 -31.57 -49.98 -3.44
C SER A 222 -32.25 -49.23 -4.59
N SER A 223 -32.56 -49.95 -5.67
CA SER A 223 -33.05 -49.37 -6.92
C SER A 223 -34.58 -49.21 -6.94
N ARG A 224 -35.07 -47.98 -7.19
CA ARG A 224 -36.39 -47.75 -7.79
C ARG A 224 -36.30 -46.67 -8.87
N ASN A 225 -36.60 -47.06 -10.10
CA ASN A 225 -36.51 -46.19 -11.27
C ASN A 225 -37.38 -44.94 -11.11
N LYS A 226 -36.77 -43.77 -11.23
CA LYS A 226 -37.38 -42.59 -11.84
C LYS A 226 -36.55 -42.24 -13.08
N SER A 227 -37.22 -41.72 -14.09
CA SER A 227 -36.66 -41.47 -15.41
C SER A 227 -35.51 -40.46 -15.38
N GLU A 228 -34.68 -40.52 -16.42
CA GLU A 228 -33.77 -39.43 -16.78
C GLU A 228 -34.54 -38.10 -16.89
N PRO A 229 -33.91 -36.95 -16.56
CA PRO A 229 -34.52 -35.65 -16.79
C PRO A 229 -34.68 -35.40 -18.30
N ASP A 230 -35.90 -35.16 -18.74
CA ASP A 230 -36.23 -34.93 -20.15
C ASP A 230 -35.53 -33.66 -20.66
N ILE A 231 -34.83 -33.74 -21.79
CA ILE A 231 -33.92 -32.69 -22.28
C ILE A 231 -34.72 -31.64 -23.08
N THR A 232 -35.76 -31.08 -22.45
CA THR A 232 -36.74 -30.17 -23.08
C THR A 232 -37.03 -28.91 -22.26
N SER A 233 -36.06 -28.41 -21.50
CA SER A 233 -36.10 -27.03 -20.96
C SER A 233 -34.78 -26.31 -21.21
N LYS A 234 -34.67 -25.63 -22.37
CA LYS A 234 -33.62 -24.62 -22.59
C LYS A 234 -33.90 -23.42 -21.68
N GLU A 235 -33.31 -23.40 -20.49
CA GLU A 235 -33.21 -22.16 -19.74
C GLU A 235 -32.34 -21.17 -20.52
N MET A 236 -32.88 -19.98 -20.75
CA MET A 236 -32.26 -18.99 -21.64
C MET A 236 -31.14 -18.27 -20.89
N PHE A 237 -29.89 -18.56 -21.25
CA PHE A 237 -28.72 -17.87 -20.71
C PHE A 237 -28.81 -16.37 -20.97
N ALA A 238 -28.73 -15.59 -19.88
CA ALA A 238 -28.75 -14.15 -19.87
C ALA A 238 -27.89 -13.64 -18.72
N LYS A 239 -26.73 -13.05 -19.02
CA LYS A 239 -25.80 -12.46 -18.06
C LYS A 239 -25.95 -10.94 -18.09
N LEU A 240 -26.08 -10.32 -16.91
CA LEU A 240 -26.43 -8.89 -16.77
C LEU A 240 -25.39 -8.20 -15.88
N VAL A 241 -24.84 -7.08 -16.37
CA VAL A 241 -23.90 -6.21 -15.65
C VAL A 241 -24.46 -4.80 -15.63
N CYS A 242 -24.41 -4.11 -14.50
CA CYS A 242 -24.99 -2.78 -14.30
C CYS A 242 -23.95 -1.79 -13.76
N ASN A 243 -24.02 -0.55 -14.20
CA ASN A 243 -23.36 0.62 -13.61
C ASN A 243 -24.39 1.77 -13.48
N PRO A 244 -24.60 2.40 -12.31
CA PRO A 244 -24.03 2.07 -11.00
C PRO A 244 -24.23 0.60 -10.59
N PRO A 245 -23.25 -0.03 -9.92
CA PRO A 245 -23.25 -1.47 -9.64
C PRO A 245 -24.32 -1.91 -8.63
N LEU A 246 -24.90 -3.09 -8.87
CA LEU A 246 -25.80 -3.76 -7.93
C LEU A 246 -25.03 -4.29 -6.72
N GLY A 247 -25.69 -4.34 -5.56
CA GLY A 247 -25.09 -4.69 -4.27
C GLY A 247 -24.15 -3.64 -3.68
N GLN A 248 -23.61 -2.74 -4.49
CA GLN A 248 -22.66 -1.70 -4.08
C GLN A 248 -23.34 -0.42 -3.57
N ALA A 249 -22.54 0.36 -2.83
CA ALA A 249 -22.84 1.73 -2.44
C ALA A 249 -22.20 2.70 -3.44
N THR A 250 -22.99 3.58 -4.05
CA THR A 250 -22.54 4.62 -4.97
C THR A 250 -22.81 6.00 -4.35
N VAL A 251 -21.77 6.77 -4.09
CA VAL A 251 -21.91 8.16 -3.61
C VAL A 251 -22.07 9.08 -4.82
N ILE A 252 -23.09 9.93 -4.80
CA ILE A 252 -23.45 10.85 -5.87
C ILE A 252 -23.00 12.27 -5.48
N PRO A 253 -22.05 12.88 -6.22
CA PRO A 253 -21.54 14.21 -5.92
C PRO A 253 -22.64 15.28 -5.96
N PRO A 254 -22.51 16.38 -5.17
CA PRO A 254 -23.64 17.27 -4.90
C PRO A 254 -24.23 17.99 -6.12
N ASP A 255 -23.44 18.23 -7.16
CA ASP A 255 -23.86 18.94 -8.39
C ASP A 255 -24.46 18.01 -9.45
N THR A 256 -24.60 16.71 -9.17
CA THR A 256 -25.16 15.74 -10.12
C THR A 256 -26.68 15.94 -10.28
N GLU A 257 -27.13 16.41 -11.45
CA GLU A 257 -28.57 16.60 -11.73
C GLU A 257 -29.29 15.28 -12.11
N SER A 258 -28.58 14.34 -12.73
CA SER A 258 -29.11 13.04 -13.15
C SER A 258 -28.03 11.95 -13.13
N VAL A 259 -28.43 10.75 -12.73
CA VAL A 259 -27.55 9.57 -12.64
C VAL A 259 -27.72 8.72 -13.90
N THR A 260 -26.61 8.51 -14.62
CA THR A 260 -26.57 7.70 -15.84
C THR A 260 -26.46 6.22 -15.47
N PHE A 261 -27.54 5.47 -15.71
CA PHE A 261 -27.55 4.01 -15.64
C PHE A 261 -27.15 3.39 -16.98
N SER A 262 -26.38 2.32 -16.90
CA SER A 262 -25.82 1.56 -18.03
C SER A 262 -25.88 0.07 -17.71
N VAL A 263 -26.55 -0.71 -18.55
CA VAL A 263 -26.68 -2.17 -18.40
C VAL A 263 -26.16 -2.87 -19.64
N LEU A 264 -25.19 -3.76 -19.47
CA LEU A 264 -24.76 -4.72 -20.47
C LEU A 264 -25.53 -6.03 -20.25
N LEU A 265 -26.19 -6.51 -21.31
CA LEU A 265 -26.87 -7.79 -21.34
C LEU A 265 -26.19 -8.70 -22.39
N GLU A 266 -25.86 -9.92 -21.99
CA GLU A 266 -25.24 -10.94 -22.84
C GLU A 266 -26.15 -12.16 -22.94
N VAL A 267 -26.53 -12.55 -24.17
CA VAL A 267 -27.54 -13.59 -24.41
C VAL A 267 -27.11 -14.56 -25.52
N ASP A 268 -27.71 -15.75 -25.55
CA ASP A 268 -27.55 -16.74 -26.63
C ASP A 268 -27.81 -16.07 -28.01
N PRO A 269 -26.88 -16.15 -28.99
CA PRO A 269 -27.05 -15.52 -30.31
C PRO A 269 -28.23 -16.06 -31.13
N ALA A 270 -28.81 -17.21 -30.77
CA ALA A 270 -30.09 -17.67 -31.33
C ALA A 270 -31.29 -16.81 -30.90
N SER A 271 -31.14 -15.97 -29.87
CA SER A 271 -32.20 -15.12 -29.32
C SER A 271 -32.35 -13.80 -30.09
N GLN A 272 -32.98 -13.86 -31.28
CA GLN A 272 -33.42 -12.67 -32.03
C GLN A 272 -34.59 -11.89 -31.36
N LYS A 273 -34.81 -12.08 -30.07
CA LYS A 273 -35.91 -11.45 -29.33
C LYS A 273 -35.62 -9.97 -29.01
N GLN A 274 -36.66 -9.20 -28.73
CA GLN A 274 -36.56 -7.80 -28.31
C GLN A 274 -36.53 -7.71 -26.79
N TRP A 275 -35.33 -7.86 -26.22
CA TRP A 275 -35.13 -7.77 -24.79
C TRP A 275 -35.50 -6.39 -24.26
N GLN A 276 -36.16 -6.37 -23.11
CA GLN A 276 -36.55 -5.16 -22.39
C GLN A 276 -35.87 -5.20 -21.01
N ILE A 277 -35.34 -4.05 -20.60
CA ILE A 277 -34.72 -3.85 -19.29
C ILE A 277 -35.40 -2.63 -18.65
N ALA A 278 -35.75 -2.75 -17.38
CA ALA A 278 -36.34 -1.67 -16.59
C ALA A 278 -35.56 -1.49 -15.28
N LEU A 279 -35.25 -0.24 -14.95
CA LEU A 279 -34.79 0.16 -13.64
C LEU A 279 -35.99 0.17 -12.71
N TRP A 280 -35.89 -0.51 -11.58
CA TRP A 280 -36.76 -0.30 -10.43
C TRP A 280 -36.01 0.55 -9.41
N HIS A 281 -36.63 1.60 -8.90
CA HIS A 281 -36.04 2.51 -7.91
C HIS A 281 -37.10 3.12 -6.99
N ASP A 282 -36.72 3.59 -5.81
CA ASP A 282 -37.62 4.28 -4.86
C ASP A 282 -37.54 5.82 -4.91
N LEU A 283 -36.69 6.39 -5.78
CA LEU A 283 -36.52 7.85 -5.92
C LEU A 283 -37.87 8.60 -6.03
N GLY A 284 -38.09 9.51 -5.07
CA GLY A 284 -39.27 10.37 -5.02
C GLY A 284 -40.58 9.67 -4.65
N GLY A 285 -40.54 8.42 -4.17
CA GLY A 285 -41.66 7.80 -3.44
C GLY A 285 -41.69 8.24 -1.97
N PRO A 286 -42.86 8.28 -1.31
CA PRO A 286 -42.91 8.12 0.14
C PRO A 286 -42.52 6.67 0.51
N ASP A 287 -41.94 6.48 1.69
CA ASP A 287 -41.68 5.21 2.40
C ASP A 287 -41.90 3.92 1.58
N ASP A 288 -40.84 3.48 0.88
CA ASP A 288 -40.79 2.26 0.05
C ASP A 288 -41.67 2.22 -1.23
N GLU A 289 -42.20 3.34 -1.75
CA GLU A 289 -42.91 3.34 -3.06
C GLU A 289 -41.93 3.23 -4.26
N TRP A 290 -41.65 1.99 -4.68
CA TRP A 290 -40.86 1.68 -5.88
C TRP A 290 -41.58 2.00 -7.19
N LYS A 291 -40.83 2.57 -8.14
CA LYS A 291 -41.25 3.00 -9.48
C LYS A 291 -40.39 2.32 -10.55
N SER A 292 -40.88 2.33 -11.79
CA SER A 292 -40.25 1.68 -12.95
C SER A 292 -39.86 2.73 -13.99
N ALA A 293 -38.65 2.63 -14.53
CA ALA A 293 -38.17 3.44 -15.65
C ALA A 293 -37.51 2.53 -16.70
N ASP A 294 -37.99 2.59 -17.95
CA ASP A 294 -37.56 1.68 -19.01
C ASP A 294 -36.26 2.17 -19.68
N PHE A 295 -35.29 1.27 -19.84
CA PHE A 295 -34.03 1.58 -20.53
C PHE A 295 -34.22 1.62 -22.05
N GLN A 296 -33.35 2.37 -22.75
CA GLN A 296 -33.26 2.36 -24.21
C GLN A 296 -32.04 1.55 -24.67
N GLU A 297 -32.23 0.64 -25.64
CA GLU A 297 -31.13 -0.09 -26.30
C GLU A 297 -30.32 0.89 -27.16
N VAL A 298 -29.03 1.04 -26.88
CA VAL A 298 -28.12 1.86 -27.70
C VAL A 298 -27.40 0.99 -28.72
N SER A 299 -27.08 1.58 -29.87
CA SER A 299 -26.35 0.90 -30.93
C SER A 299 -24.99 0.41 -30.44
N ALA A 300 -24.60 -0.80 -30.89
CA ALA A 300 -23.28 -1.39 -30.58
C ALA A 300 -22.10 -0.57 -31.14
N ASP A 301 -22.38 0.43 -31.99
CA ASP A 301 -21.42 1.44 -32.46
C ASP A 301 -21.00 2.45 -31.36
N GLN A 302 -21.57 2.37 -30.15
CA GLN A 302 -20.88 2.83 -28.95
C GLN A 302 -19.71 1.87 -28.64
N GLU A 303 -18.57 2.16 -29.26
CA GLU A 303 -17.31 1.40 -29.18
C GLU A 303 -16.71 1.38 -27.76
N MET A 304 -17.30 0.57 -26.90
CA MET A 304 -16.78 0.22 -25.58
C MET A 304 -15.56 -0.69 -25.72
N LEU A 305 -14.49 -0.41 -24.97
CA LEU A 305 -13.34 -1.31 -24.91
C LEU A 305 -13.72 -2.57 -24.11
N HIS A 306 -13.80 -3.72 -24.78
CA HIS A 306 -14.00 -5.01 -24.12
C HIS A 306 -12.65 -5.65 -23.74
N VAL A 307 -12.49 -5.94 -22.45
CA VAL A 307 -11.24 -6.40 -21.83
C VAL A 307 -11.40 -7.82 -21.26
N GLN A 308 -10.42 -8.69 -21.52
CA GLN A 308 -10.35 -10.10 -21.07
C GLN A 308 -11.56 -11.02 -21.42
N CYS A 309 -12.48 -10.55 -22.26
CA CYS A 309 -13.59 -11.33 -22.80
C CYS A 309 -13.13 -12.66 -23.42
N SER A 310 -13.74 -13.78 -23.01
CA SER A 310 -13.43 -15.09 -23.60
C SER A 310 -13.77 -15.11 -25.09
N THR A 311 -12.83 -15.56 -25.93
CA THR A 311 -13.06 -15.73 -27.38
C THR A 311 -13.75 -17.05 -27.71
N SER A 312 -14.72 -17.44 -26.88
CA SER A 312 -15.49 -18.67 -27.03
C SER A 312 -16.26 -18.66 -28.37
N PRO A 313 -16.30 -19.77 -29.15
CA PRO A 313 -16.92 -19.77 -30.48
C PRO A 313 -18.40 -19.37 -30.51
N ASN A 314 -19.10 -19.58 -29.38
CA ASN A 314 -20.44 -19.04 -29.16
C ASN A 314 -20.35 -17.54 -28.87
N LYS A 315 -20.41 -16.72 -29.93
CA LYS A 315 -20.55 -15.27 -29.83
C LYS A 315 -21.88 -14.89 -29.17
N ASN A 316 -21.92 -14.79 -27.84
CA ASN A 316 -23.06 -14.24 -27.13
C ASN A 316 -23.40 -12.85 -27.70
N GLN A 317 -24.67 -12.60 -28.02
CA GLN A 317 -25.08 -11.27 -28.46
C GLN A 317 -25.02 -10.33 -27.26
N ARG A 318 -24.11 -9.36 -27.31
CA ARG A 318 -24.04 -8.24 -26.38
C ARG A 318 -25.02 -7.15 -26.82
N ARG A 319 -25.74 -6.59 -25.85
CA ARG A 319 -26.64 -5.44 -26.02
C ARG A 319 -26.45 -4.48 -24.86
N ILE A 320 -26.39 -3.19 -25.16
CA ILE A 320 -26.12 -2.14 -24.19
C ILE A 320 -27.40 -1.31 -24.05
N TYR A 321 -27.78 -1.04 -22.81
CA TYR A 321 -29.00 -0.33 -22.45
C TYR A 321 -28.64 0.84 -21.55
N THR A 322 -29.12 2.05 -21.88
CA THR A 322 -28.85 3.26 -21.09
C THR A 322 -30.13 3.94 -20.64
N LEU A 323 -30.07 4.58 -19.46
CA LEU A 323 -31.16 5.34 -18.87
C LEU A 323 -30.58 6.50 -18.05
N GLU A 324 -31.13 7.71 -18.21
CA GLU A 324 -30.88 8.83 -17.30
C GLU A 324 -31.97 8.83 -16.22
N LEU A 325 -31.58 8.75 -14.94
CA LEU A 325 -32.48 8.95 -13.81
C LEU A 325 -32.32 10.40 -13.27
N PRO A 326 -33.22 11.34 -13.60
CA PRO A 326 -33.13 12.72 -13.16
C PRO A 326 -33.63 12.92 -11.72
N GLY A 327 -33.03 13.87 -11.02
CA GLY A 327 -33.49 14.33 -9.71
C GLY A 327 -32.75 13.75 -8.51
N LYS A 328 -33.21 14.15 -7.33
CA LYS A 328 -32.62 13.88 -6.01
C LYS A 328 -33.74 13.54 -5.01
N PRO A 329 -33.48 12.76 -3.95
CA PRO A 329 -34.48 12.46 -2.94
C PRO A 329 -34.96 13.71 -2.19
N ASN A 330 -36.19 13.66 -1.67
CA ASN A 330 -36.86 14.82 -1.04
C ASN A 330 -36.23 15.25 0.31
N SER A 331 -35.45 14.37 0.96
CA SER A 331 -34.68 14.65 2.17
C SER A 331 -33.19 14.44 1.90
N GLN A 332 -32.35 15.29 2.50
CA GLN A 332 -30.88 15.19 2.41
C GLN A 332 -30.29 14.02 3.20
N GLU A 333 -31.08 13.37 4.07
CA GLU A 333 -30.70 12.15 4.79
C GLU A 333 -31.24 10.87 4.13
N SER A 334 -31.93 10.99 2.98
CA SER A 334 -32.47 9.85 2.24
C SER A 334 -31.53 9.37 1.13
N PHE A 335 -31.40 8.06 1.05
CA PHE A 335 -30.73 7.31 -0.01
C PHE A 335 -31.77 6.80 -1.02
N VAL A 336 -31.32 6.34 -2.18
CA VAL A 336 -32.17 5.70 -3.20
C VAL A 336 -31.72 4.26 -3.40
N ARG A 337 -32.61 3.28 -3.21
CA ARG A 337 -32.35 1.89 -3.62
C ARG A 337 -32.75 1.71 -5.08
N PHE A 338 -32.01 0.87 -5.80
CA PHE A 338 -32.36 0.49 -7.15
C PHE A 338 -32.06 -0.98 -7.43
N THR A 339 -32.78 -1.55 -8.38
CA THR A 339 -32.61 -2.94 -8.83
C THR A 339 -33.03 -3.05 -10.29
N ILE A 340 -32.59 -4.10 -10.99
CA ILE A 340 -32.86 -4.25 -12.43
C ILE A 340 -33.86 -5.37 -12.67
N LYS A 341 -34.84 -5.12 -13.55
CA LYS A 341 -35.68 -6.15 -14.17
C LYS A 341 -35.33 -6.31 -15.64
N PHE A 342 -35.43 -7.54 -16.13
CA PHE A 342 -35.24 -7.84 -17.55
C PHE A 342 -36.20 -8.93 -18.03
N ARG A 343 -36.56 -8.89 -19.32
CA ARG A 343 -37.32 -9.96 -20.00
C ARG A 343 -36.97 -10.02 -21.49
N PRO A 344 -37.09 -11.21 -22.13
CA PRO A 344 -36.67 -11.36 -23.52
C PRO A 344 -37.66 -10.83 -24.56
N ASP A 345 -38.95 -10.73 -24.24
CA ASP A 345 -40.00 -10.20 -25.11
C ASP A 345 -41.24 -9.76 -24.30
N ASN A 346 -42.26 -9.24 -24.98
CA ASN A 346 -43.50 -8.75 -24.36
C ASN A 346 -44.36 -9.83 -23.70
N ASP A 347 -44.29 -11.07 -24.18
CA ASP A 347 -45.12 -12.19 -23.73
C ASP A 347 -44.49 -12.96 -22.56
N SER A 348 -43.17 -12.80 -22.38
CA SER A 348 -42.42 -13.40 -21.28
C SER A 348 -42.59 -12.63 -19.96
N PRO A 349 -42.55 -13.34 -18.81
CA PRO A 349 -42.58 -12.69 -17.50
C PRO A 349 -41.29 -11.89 -17.24
N TRP A 350 -41.42 -10.82 -16.46
CA TRP A 350 -40.27 -10.09 -15.91
C TRP A 350 -39.50 -10.94 -14.91
N LYS A 351 -38.17 -10.89 -15.01
CA LYS A 351 -37.22 -11.49 -14.07
C LYS A 351 -36.48 -10.38 -13.33
N TRP A 352 -36.20 -10.55 -12.04
CA TRP A 352 -35.35 -9.63 -11.28
C TRP A 352 -33.87 -10.03 -11.42
N ALA A 353 -32.96 -9.08 -11.38
CA ALA A 353 -31.52 -9.35 -11.40
C ALA A 353 -31.06 -10.15 -10.18
N ARG A 354 -31.61 -9.88 -8.99
CA ARG A 354 -31.27 -10.61 -7.75
C ARG A 354 -31.52 -12.11 -7.84
N ASP A 355 -32.58 -12.52 -8.54
CA ASP A 355 -32.98 -13.92 -8.73
C ASP A 355 -32.02 -14.68 -9.67
N HIS A 356 -31.15 -13.97 -10.38
CA HIS A 356 -30.25 -14.52 -11.41
C HIS A 356 -28.76 -14.24 -11.19
N THR A 357 -28.42 -13.25 -10.35
CA THR A 357 -27.02 -12.84 -10.10
C THR A 357 -26.59 -13.04 -8.65
N SER A 358 -27.53 -13.35 -7.74
CA SER A 358 -27.34 -13.34 -6.28
C SER A 358 -26.87 -12.00 -5.69
N LEU A 359 -26.78 -10.92 -6.50
CA LEU A 359 -26.49 -9.58 -6.02
C LEU A 359 -27.71 -8.98 -5.34
N ASN A 360 -27.46 -8.21 -4.27
CA ASN A 360 -28.47 -7.39 -3.63
C ASN A 360 -28.78 -6.15 -4.49
N ASP A 361 -29.81 -5.41 -4.08
CA ASP A 361 -30.16 -4.12 -4.70
C ASP A 361 -29.00 -3.12 -4.49
N GLY A 362 -28.76 -2.25 -5.48
CA GLY A 362 -27.75 -1.19 -5.39
C GLY A 362 -28.28 0.04 -4.66
N VAL A 363 -27.39 0.90 -4.16
CA VAL A 363 -27.79 2.09 -3.40
C VAL A 363 -27.03 3.35 -3.84
N LEU A 364 -27.77 4.44 -4.04
CA LEU A 364 -27.26 5.78 -4.31
C LEU A 364 -27.37 6.67 -3.06
N TYR A 365 -26.28 7.35 -2.70
CA TYR A 365 -26.20 8.29 -1.57
C TYR A 365 -25.96 9.70 -2.09
N TYR A 366 -26.92 10.61 -1.91
CA TYR A 366 -26.88 11.95 -2.51
C TYR A 366 -26.32 12.98 -1.53
N GLN A 367 -25.14 13.51 -1.83
CA GLN A 367 -24.50 14.53 -1.00
C GLN A 367 -25.17 15.92 -1.15
N ALA A 368 -25.16 16.70 -0.07
CA ALA A 368 -25.70 18.06 -0.06
C ALA A 368 -24.71 19.08 -0.66
N SER A 369 -25.21 20.08 -1.41
CA SER A 369 -24.40 21.06 -2.17
C SER A 369 -23.43 21.91 -1.35
N ASN A 370 -23.66 22.07 -0.04
CA ASN A 370 -22.74 22.72 0.87
C ASN A 370 -22.45 21.77 2.02
N PHE A 371 -21.17 21.49 2.30
CA PHE A 371 -20.77 20.83 3.54
C PHE A 371 -21.17 21.70 4.73
N LYS A 372 -21.68 21.07 5.80
CA LYS A 372 -22.07 21.72 7.04
C LYS A 372 -21.42 20.98 8.20
N GLN A 373 -20.54 21.65 8.90
CA GLN A 373 -20.04 21.18 10.19
C GLN A 373 -21.22 21.06 11.17
N GLN A 374 -21.29 19.91 11.84
CA GLN A 374 -22.27 19.58 12.88
C GLN A 374 -21.49 19.18 14.14
N GLU A 375 -22.14 19.23 15.30
CA GLU A 375 -21.56 18.67 16.53
C GLU A 375 -21.28 17.17 16.40
N LEU A 376 -20.27 16.66 17.13
CA LEU A 376 -19.91 15.23 17.09
C LEU A 376 -21.10 14.31 17.47
N SER A 377 -21.99 14.81 18.33
CA SER A 377 -23.24 14.14 18.74
C SER A 377 -24.28 13.96 17.60
N HIS A 378 -24.06 14.55 16.41
CA HIS A 378 -24.82 14.23 15.20
C HIS A 378 -24.39 12.88 14.59
N TYR A 379 -23.11 12.54 14.73
CA TYR A 379 -22.48 11.37 14.11
C TYR A 379 -22.40 10.16 15.05
N LEU A 380 -22.11 10.38 16.33
CA LEU A 380 -22.07 9.36 17.38
C LEU A 380 -23.11 9.67 18.48
N LYS A 381 -23.78 8.65 19.05
CA LYS A 381 -24.81 8.81 20.10
C LYS A 381 -24.41 8.09 21.38
N GLY A 382 -24.60 8.71 22.54
CA GLY A 382 -24.20 8.10 23.82
C GLY A 382 -22.67 8.04 23.98
N ILE A 383 -22.01 9.17 23.71
CA ILE A 383 -20.59 9.39 24.02
C ILE A 383 -20.47 9.52 25.55
N ASP A 384 -19.52 8.82 26.18
CA ASP A 384 -19.34 8.87 27.63
C ASP A 384 -18.88 10.27 28.12
N SER A 385 -19.33 10.66 29.31
CA SER A 385 -19.15 12.02 29.85
C SER A 385 -17.78 12.29 30.48
N ASP A 386 -16.90 11.29 30.55
CA ASP A 386 -15.51 11.43 31.00
C ASP A 386 -14.52 11.62 29.83
N LEU A 387 -14.98 11.47 28.58
CA LEU A 387 -14.22 11.81 27.38
C LEU A 387 -14.09 13.32 27.22
N SER A 388 -12.85 13.81 27.17
CA SER A 388 -12.57 15.20 26.81
C SER A 388 -12.49 15.33 25.29
N ILE A 389 -13.32 16.22 24.72
CA ILE A 389 -13.52 16.40 23.28
C ILE A 389 -13.07 17.80 22.87
N GLU A 390 -12.09 17.89 21.96
CA GLU A 390 -11.61 19.14 21.36
C GLU A 390 -11.98 19.17 19.86
N THR A 391 -12.65 20.24 19.40
CA THR A 391 -12.90 20.48 17.97
C THR A 391 -11.68 21.17 17.35
N ILE A 392 -11.15 20.62 16.26
CA ILE A 392 -9.88 21.04 15.64
C ILE A 392 -10.13 21.54 14.21
N ALA A 393 -9.40 22.58 13.80
CA ALA A 393 -9.38 23.02 12.40
C ALA A 393 -8.63 22.00 11.52
N ALA A 394 -9.33 21.42 10.55
CA ALA A 394 -8.75 20.48 9.60
C ALA A 394 -7.85 21.17 8.57
N GLU A 395 -6.80 20.48 8.13
CA GLU A 395 -5.92 20.89 7.02
C GLU A 395 -6.43 20.41 5.65
N THR A 396 -7.61 19.77 5.64
CA THR A 396 -8.30 19.23 4.46
C THR A 396 -9.58 20.03 4.18
N PRO A 397 -10.02 20.16 2.91
CA PRO A 397 -11.25 20.86 2.56
C PRO A 397 -12.49 20.17 3.14
N ASP A 398 -13.54 20.94 3.43
CA ASP A 398 -14.89 20.44 3.76
C ASP A 398 -14.89 19.28 4.77
N THR A 399 -14.11 19.46 5.84
CA THR A 399 -13.86 18.44 6.87
C THR A 399 -14.16 19.01 8.26
N SER A 400 -14.92 18.26 9.06
CA SER A 400 -15.00 18.44 10.52
C SER A 400 -14.04 17.48 11.20
N LEU A 401 -13.34 17.93 12.26
CA LEU A 401 -12.27 17.17 12.90
C LEU A 401 -12.31 17.35 14.43
N TRP A 402 -12.10 16.28 15.18
CA TRP A 402 -12.06 16.27 16.64
C TRP A 402 -10.90 15.43 17.17
N SER A 403 -10.35 15.84 18.31
CA SER A 403 -9.47 15.02 19.15
C SER A 403 -10.21 14.65 20.44
N LEU A 404 -10.26 13.36 20.75
CA LEU A 404 -10.88 12.81 21.94
C LEU A 404 -9.80 12.18 22.81
N THR A 405 -9.87 12.44 24.12
CA THR A 405 -8.90 11.93 25.10
C THR A 405 -9.60 11.35 26.32
N ALA A 406 -9.02 10.29 26.88
CA ALA A 406 -9.52 9.59 28.06
C ALA A 406 -8.37 9.20 29.00
N PRO A 407 -8.55 9.24 30.33
CA PRO A 407 -7.53 8.82 31.27
C PRO A 407 -7.30 7.30 31.23
N VAL A 408 -6.07 6.88 31.48
CA VAL A 408 -5.68 5.47 31.67
C VAL A 408 -4.95 5.36 33.00
N ALA A 409 -5.23 4.29 33.76
CA ALA A 409 -4.50 4.03 35.00
C ALA A 409 -2.99 3.88 34.77
N PRO A 410 -2.13 4.15 35.76
CA PRO A 410 -0.72 3.74 35.72
C PRO A 410 -0.57 2.21 35.78
N ALA A 411 0.54 1.71 35.23
CA ALA A 411 1.02 0.36 35.41
C ALA A 411 1.45 0.09 36.87
N VAL A 412 1.33 -1.16 37.31
CA VAL A 412 1.66 -1.59 38.68
C VAL A 412 2.63 -2.77 38.62
N GLY A 413 3.92 -2.46 38.63
CA GLY A 413 4.99 -3.45 38.51
C GLY A 413 5.12 -3.97 37.08
N ASP A 414 4.74 -5.22 36.86
CA ASP A 414 4.75 -5.85 35.53
C ASP A 414 3.37 -5.81 34.83
N GLU A 415 2.30 -5.42 35.54
CA GLU A 415 0.94 -5.31 34.99
C GLU A 415 0.65 -3.90 34.43
N SER A 416 -0.01 -3.83 33.26
CA SER A 416 -0.44 -2.56 32.67
C SER A 416 -1.59 -1.91 33.44
N GLY A 417 -1.66 -0.59 33.41
CA GLY A 417 -2.91 0.11 33.70
C GLY A 417 -3.82 0.08 32.47
N THR A 418 -5.13 -0.10 32.68
CA THR A 418 -6.11 -0.20 31.57
C THR A 418 -7.31 0.72 31.78
N SER A 419 -7.97 1.10 30.68
CA SER A 419 -9.28 1.76 30.72
C SER A 419 -10.13 1.43 29.48
N THR A 420 -11.45 1.52 29.62
CA THR A 420 -12.43 1.31 28.54
C THR A 420 -13.49 2.39 28.60
N HIS A 421 -13.76 3.06 27.48
CA HIS A 421 -14.77 4.14 27.38
C HIS A 421 -15.55 4.03 26.07
N SER A 422 -16.80 4.47 26.04
CA SER A 422 -17.66 4.50 24.84
C SER A 422 -17.53 5.82 24.09
N LEU A 423 -17.07 5.75 22.83
CA LEU A 423 -17.23 6.85 21.87
C LEU A 423 -18.68 6.98 21.38
N GLY A 424 -19.55 6.04 21.73
CA GLY A 424 -20.96 6.00 21.34
C GLY A 424 -21.26 5.25 20.04
N LEU A 425 -22.55 5.17 19.73
CA LEU A 425 -23.13 4.45 18.61
C LEU A 425 -23.02 5.27 17.32
N PRO A 426 -22.33 4.77 16.28
CA PRO A 426 -22.34 5.41 14.96
C PRO A 426 -23.76 5.50 14.41
N PHE A 427 -24.15 6.69 13.96
CA PHE A 427 -25.54 6.99 13.60
C PHE A 427 -25.71 7.31 12.11
N ASN A 428 -26.88 6.91 11.59
CA ASN A 428 -27.30 7.13 10.20
C ASN A 428 -26.31 6.59 9.15
N PHE A 429 -25.85 5.35 9.31
CA PHE A 429 -24.85 4.72 8.44
C PHE A 429 -25.27 3.32 7.94
N THR A 430 -24.66 2.89 6.83
CA THR A 430 -25.05 1.66 6.09
C THR A 430 -23.96 0.60 6.04
N ARG A 431 -22.73 1.02 5.71
CA ARG A 431 -21.55 0.17 5.60
C ARG A 431 -20.46 0.67 6.54
N TRP A 432 -19.73 -0.25 7.15
CA TRP A 432 -18.53 0.04 7.92
C TRP A 432 -17.31 -0.67 7.34
N PHE A 433 -16.15 -0.04 7.52
CA PHE A 433 -14.81 -0.56 7.25
C PHE A 433 -13.99 -0.45 8.54
N ALA A 434 -13.14 -1.43 8.81
CA ALA A 434 -12.15 -1.36 9.88
C ALA A 434 -10.82 -1.98 9.44
N LEU A 435 -9.72 -1.45 9.97
CA LEU A 435 -8.39 -2.01 9.85
C LEU A 435 -8.02 -2.64 11.21
N VAL A 436 -8.11 -3.97 11.27
CA VAL A 436 -7.96 -4.75 12.51
C VAL A 436 -6.58 -5.36 12.65
N ARG A 437 -6.14 -5.57 13.88
CA ARG A 437 -4.95 -6.36 14.22
C ARG A 437 -5.25 -7.84 13.92
N LEU A 438 -4.88 -8.32 12.73
CA LEU A 438 -5.15 -9.70 12.28
C LEU A 438 -4.53 -10.71 13.25
N TRP A 439 -3.29 -10.45 13.60
CA TRP A 439 -2.62 -10.87 14.83
C TRP A 439 -1.56 -9.80 15.15
N ILE A 440 -0.68 -10.03 16.13
CA ILE A 440 0.16 -8.96 16.70
C ILE A 440 1.04 -8.19 15.67
N PRO A 441 1.72 -8.82 14.68
CA PRO A 441 2.55 -8.11 13.70
C PRO A 441 1.80 -7.43 12.54
N TRP A 442 0.54 -7.81 12.26
CA TRP A 442 -0.12 -7.53 10.99
C TRP A 442 -1.52 -6.95 11.12
N LEU A 443 -1.85 -6.06 10.19
CA LEU A 443 -3.18 -5.50 9.99
C LEU A 443 -3.93 -6.26 8.87
N ALA A 444 -5.26 -6.23 8.93
CA ALA A 444 -6.12 -6.69 7.84
C ALA A 444 -7.44 -5.90 7.76
N PRO A 445 -8.04 -5.80 6.57
CA PRO A 445 -9.37 -5.22 6.40
C PRO A 445 -10.47 -6.07 7.04
N ARG A 446 -11.51 -5.38 7.51
CA ARG A 446 -12.84 -5.92 7.85
C ARG A 446 -13.93 -4.99 7.35
N HIS A 447 -15.07 -5.57 7.02
CA HIS A 447 -16.21 -4.88 6.43
C HIS A 447 -17.51 -5.43 7.00
N GLY A 448 -18.55 -4.59 7.06
CA GLY A 448 -19.88 -5.04 7.46
C GLY A 448 -20.98 -4.04 7.15
N GLN A 449 -22.20 -4.46 7.45
CA GLN A 449 -23.43 -3.69 7.29
C GLN A 449 -24.25 -3.76 8.59
N GLY A 450 -24.96 -2.68 8.94
CA GLY A 450 -25.58 -2.56 10.26
C GLY A 450 -24.52 -2.41 11.37
N LYS A 451 -24.75 -3.01 12.55
CA LYS A 451 -23.93 -2.80 13.76
C LYS A 451 -22.41 -2.96 13.50
N PHE A 452 -21.62 -2.06 14.09
CA PHE A 452 -20.17 -2.16 14.11
C PHE A 452 -19.73 -3.36 14.97
N ARG A 453 -19.09 -4.35 14.34
CA ARG A 453 -18.66 -5.62 14.97
C ARG A 453 -17.42 -6.19 14.26
N PRO A 454 -16.24 -5.56 14.37
CA PRO A 454 -14.99 -6.19 13.94
C PRO A 454 -14.71 -7.44 14.79
N ASP A 455 -14.05 -8.45 14.21
CA ASP A 455 -13.67 -9.69 14.92
C ASP A 455 -12.48 -9.51 15.88
N LYS A 456 -11.72 -8.42 15.71
CA LYS A 456 -10.48 -8.09 16.45
C LYS A 456 -10.31 -6.58 16.62
N ASP A 457 -9.47 -6.19 17.55
CA ASP A 457 -9.03 -4.82 17.84
C ASP A 457 -8.74 -4.02 16.56
N ALA A 458 -9.45 -2.93 16.35
CA ALA A 458 -9.24 -2.02 15.21
C ALA A 458 -8.32 -0.85 15.59
N ILE A 459 -7.46 -0.42 14.66
CA ILE A 459 -6.73 0.86 14.80
C ILE A 459 -7.44 2.01 14.07
N LEU A 460 -8.19 1.68 13.03
CA LEU A 460 -8.94 2.59 12.18
C LEU A 460 -10.33 1.99 11.95
N ALA A 461 -11.38 2.80 12.08
CA ALA A 461 -12.74 2.46 11.70
C ALA A 461 -13.34 3.57 10.84
N SER A 462 -14.26 3.22 9.95
CA SER A 462 -14.97 4.20 9.11
C SER A 462 -16.39 3.77 8.78
N PHE A 463 -17.28 4.75 8.66
CA PHE A 463 -18.72 4.56 8.46
C PHE A 463 -19.21 5.40 7.28
N LEU A 464 -19.83 4.75 6.29
CA LEU A 464 -20.51 5.42 5.18
C LEU A 464 -21.95 5.75 5.58
N ARG A 465 -22.27 7.04 5.62
CA ARG A 465 -23.58 7.55 6.04
C ARG A 465 -24.62 7.61 4.94
N HIS A 466 -25.90 7.66 5.33
CA HIS A 466 -27.03 7.81 4.41
C HIS A 466 -27.05 9.15 3.65
N ASP A 467 -26.42 10.19 4.19
CA ASP A 467 -26.18 11.50 3.54
C ASP A 467 -24.93 11.50 2.61
N GLY A 468 -24.29 10.33 2.43
CA GLY A 468 -23.08 10.18 1.63
C GLY A 468 -21.81 10.73 2.28
N LEU A 469 -21.84 11.18 3.55
CA LEU A 469 -20.63 11.57 4.28
C LEU A 469 -19.89 10.36 4.84
N HIS A 470 -18.59 10.55 5.07
CA HIS A 470 -17.69 9.53 5.59
C HIS A 470 -17.21 9.93 6.98
N VAL A 471 -17.56 9.14 8.00
CA VAL A 471 -16.95 9.26 9.33
C VAL A 471 -15.70 8.38 9.36
N VAL A 472 -14.57 8.88 9.86
CA VAL A 472 -13.34 8.10 10.09
C VAL A 472 -12.90 8.31 11.53
N VAL A 473 -12.54 7.21 12.21
CA VAL A 473 -12.11 7.15 13.61
C VAL A 473 -10.76 6.45 13.66
N LEU A 474 -9.75 7.12 14.22
CA LEU A 474 -8.36 6.62 14.31
C LEU A 474 -7.90 6.62 15.76
N ALA A 475 -7.50 5.46 16.28
CA ALA A 475 -6.83 5.36 17.57
C ALA A 475 -5.32 5.62 17.43
N ILE A 476 -4.79 6.52 18.26
CA ILE A 476 -3.35 6.83 18.32
C ILE A 476 -2.71 6.03 19.45
N SER A 477 -1.59 5.36 19.14
CA SER A 477 -0.82 4.57 20.11
C SER A 477 0.63 5.04 20.20
N GLY A 478 1.36 4.58 21.22
CA GLY A 478 2.80 4.86 21.42
C GLY A 478 3.13 6.27 21.93
N VAL A 479 2.14 7.18 21.94
CA VAL A 479 2.20 8.49 22.60
C VAL A 479 1.90 8.27 24.10
N ASP A 480 2.71 8.87 24.98
CA ASP A 480 2.73 8.61 26.43
C ASP A 480 2.84 7.11 26.80
N ASP A 481 3.43 6.28 25.94
CA ASP A 481 3.52 4.81 26.06
C ASP A 481 2.16 4.09 26.20
N VAL A 482 1.06 4.78 25.84
CA VAL A 482 -0.28 4.19 25.78
C VAL A 482 -0.50 3.51 24.42
N LEU A 483 -0.91 2.25 24.45
CA LEU A 483 -1.57 1.56 23.35
C LEU A 483 -3.08 1.88 23.43
N THR A 484 -3.65 2.47 22.39
CA THR A 484 -5.11 2.67 22.26
C THR A 484 -5.63 1.90 21.05
N VAL A 485 -6.71 1.14 21.24
CA VAL A 485 -7.41 0.41 20.17
C VAL A 485 -8.91 0.69 20.21
N LEU A 486 -9.58 0.44 19.08
CA LEU A 486 -11.03 0.52 18.92
C LEU A 486 -11.64 -0.89 19.03
N LYS A 487 -12.67 -1.04 19.86
CA LYS A 487 -13.47 -2.25 20.05
C LYS A 487 -14.96 -1.91 19.90
N TYR A 488 -15.83 -2.86 20.25
CA TYR A 488 -17.29 -2.70 20.16
C TYR A 488 -17.99 -3.41 21.33
N ASP A 489 -19.26 -3.08 21.57
CA ASP A 489 -20.12 -3.73 22.57
C ASP A 489 -21.34 -4.47 21.96
N ALA A 490 -22.22 -5.02 22.79
CA ALA A 490 -23.40 -5.74 22.29
C ALA A 490 -24.35 -4.82 21.47
N GLU A 491 -24.40 -3.55 21.84
CA GLU A 491 -25.20 -2.49 21.23
C GLU A 491 -24.63 -2.08 19.86
N GLY A 492 -23.30 -2.14 19.69
CA GLY A 492 -22.56 -1.71 18.50
C GLY A 492 -21.99 -0.29 18.63
N ASN A 493 -21.85 0.23 19.85
CA ASN A 493 -21.04 1.42 20.13
C ASN A 493 -19.59 1.16 19.72
N VAL A 494 -18.86 2.20 19.32
CA VAL A 494 -17.40 2.11 19.21
C VAL A 494 -16.83 2.38 20.60
N THR A 495 -16.10 1.43 21.16
CA THR A 495 -15.40 1.62 22.43
C THR A 495 -13.92 1.86 22.18
N ILE A 496 -13.27 2.65 23.04
CA ILE A 496 -11.81 2.71 23.13
C ILE A 496 -11.35 1.82 24.27
N GLU A 497 -10.23 1.15 24.06
CA GLU A 497 -9.49 0.47 25.12
C GLU A 497 -8.07 1.02 25.16
N GLY A 498 -7.66 1.47 26.34
CA GLY A 498 -6.30 1.92 26.64
C GLY A 498 -5.53 0.87 27.43
N LYS A 499 -4.28 0.61 27.04
CA LYS A 499 -3.27 -0.11 27.82
C LYS A 499 -2.07 0.82 28.00
N ASN A 500 -1.85 1.27 29.24
CA ASN A 500 -0.71 2.09 29.64
C ASN A 500 0.38 1.21 30.25
N ASP A 501 1.60 1.34 29.75
CA ASP A 501 2.76 0.62 30.27
C ASP A 501 3.66 1.48 31.18
N ASP A 502 3.36 2.77 31.36
CA ASP A 502 4.06 3.69 32.28
C ASP A 502 3.51 3.67 33.71
N GLU A 503 4.37 3.93 34.69
CA GLU A 503 4.07 4.00 36.13
C GLU A 503 3.36 5.31 36.52
N GLU A 504 3.30 6.28 35.60
CA GLU A 504 2.48 7.50 35.71
C GLU A 504 1.14 7.36 34.93
N PRO A 505 0.09 8.13 35.27
CA PRO A 505 -1.21 8.06 34.58
C PRO A 505 -1.13 8.47 33.11
N GLY A 506 -1.62 7.60 32.22
CA GLY A 506 -1.58 7.77 30.77
C GLY A 506 -2.85 8.40 30.18
N ILE A 507 -2.81 8.73 28.88
CA ILE A 507 -3.94 9.28 28.12
C ILE A 507 -4.15 8.49 26.81
N SER A 508 -5.31 7.82 26.71
CA SER A 508 -5.80 7.23 25.45
C SER A 508 -6.27 8.33 24.49
N ARG A 509 -6.01 8.15 23.19
CA ARG A 509 -6.24 9.18 22.18
C ARG A 509 -6.92 8.65 20.93
N VAL A 510 -7.98 9.34 20.49
CA VAL A 510 -8.68 9.08 19.23
C VAL A 510 -8.90 10.36 18.46
N ILE A 511 -8.69 10.33 17.15
CA ILE A 511 -9.05 11.42 16.23
C ILE A 511 -10.25 10.98 15.39
N ILE A 512 -11.23 11.86 15.26
CA ILE A 512 -12.44 11.63 14.45
C ILE A 512 -12.52 12.70 13.38
N ALA A 513 -12.70 12.31 12.12
CA ALA A 513 -12.97 13.21 11.02
C ALA A 513 -14.28 12.87 10.31
N VAL A 514 -14.94 13.89 9.75
CA VAL A 514 -16.08 13.73 8.83
C VAL A 514 -15.86 14.60 7.60
N ALA A 515 -15.94 14.01 6.41
CA ALA A 515 -15.78 14.70 5.14
C ALA A 515 -16.62 14.07 4.01
N SER A 516 -16.60 14.71 2.83
CA SER A 516 -17.29 14.27 1.60
C SER A 516 -16.67 13.05 0.90
N THR A 517 -15.48 12.60 1.30
CA THR A 517 -14.91 11.32 0.84
C THR A 517 -14.13 10.63 1.97
N PHE A 518 -14.00 9.30 1.87
CA PHE A 518 -13.15 8.53 2.79
C PHE A 518 -11.71 9.06 2.79
N GLU A 519 -11.11 9.28 1.62
CA GLU A 519 -9.71 9.72 1.50
C GLU A 519 -9.46 11.07 2.19
N VAL A 520 -10.40 12.02 2.08
CA VAL A 520 -10.29 13.35 2.73
C VAL A 520 -10.39 13.23 4.25
N ALA A 521 -11.34 12.45 4.78
CA ALA A 521 -11.46 12.22 6.23
C ALA A 521 -10.26 11.42 6.79
N ASN A 522 -9.78 10.42 6.04
CA ASN A 522 -8.65 9.58 6.40
C ASN A 522 -7.32 10.36 6.39
N ALA A 523 -7.11 11.24 5.41
CA ALA A 523 -6.00 12.18 5.41
C ALA A 523 -6.05 13.12 6.63
N ALA A 524 -7.24 13.65 6.99
CA ALA A 524 -7.41 14.57 8.11
C ALA A 524 -7.01 13.94 9.46
N VAL A 525 -7.49 12.72 9.75
CA VAL A 525 -7.08 12.02 11.00
C VAL A 525 -5.59 11.72 11.02
N MET A 526 -4.99 11.36 9.88
CA MET A 526 -3.56 11.03 9.79
C MET A 526 -2.66 12.27 9.88
N TYR A 527 -3.07 13.43 9.37
CA TYR A 527 -2.35 14.69 9.53
C TYR A 527 -2.34 15.16 11.00
N GLN A 528 -3.48 15.06 11.70
CA GLN A 528 -3.54 15.39 13.12
C GLN A 528 -2.79 14.38 13.99
N ALA A 529 -2.86 13.08 13.68
CA ALA A 529 -2.05 12.07 14.38
C ALA A 529 -0.54 12.30 14.18
N ARG A 530 -0.11 12.68 12.97
CA ARG A 530 1.27 13.08 12.67
C ARG A 530 1.71 14.27 13.51
N ARG A 531 0.86 15.30 13.64
CA ARG A 531 1.11 16.48 14.50
C ARG A 531 1.27 16.09 15.97
N ILE A 532 0.42 15.21 16.50
CA ILE A 532 0.49 14.73 17.89
C ILE A 532 1.78 13.91 18.11
N ALA A 533 2.07 12.94 17.26
CA ALA A 533 3.27 12.09 17.38
C ALA A 533 4.57 12.91 17.30
N MET A 534 4.66 13.86 16.37
CA MET A 534 5.83 14.74 16.24
C MET A 534 5.96 15.75 17.39
N ALA A 535 4.85 16.24 17.96
CA ALA A 535 4.88 17.07 19.16
C ALA A 535 5.40 16.28 20.37
N TYR A 536 4.97 15.03 20.54
CA TYR A 536 5.41 14.13 21.61
C TYR A 536 6.89 13.72 21.48
N ALA A 537 7.34 13.37 20.27
CA ALA A 537 8.75 13.05 20.01
C ALA A 537 9.68 14.24 20.31
N LYS A 538 9.18 15.47 20.19
CA LYS A 538 9.90 16.67 20.60
C LYS A 538 9.83 16.94 22.10
N SER A 539 8.69 16.75 22.77
CA SER A 539 8.58 16.98 24.21
C SER A 539 9.37 15.98 25.06
N THR A 540 9.62 14.79 24.53
CA THR A 540 10.47 13.76 25.14
C THR A 540 11.96 13.91 24.82
N GLY A 541 12.34 14.82 23.92
CA GLY A 541 13.72 14.97 23.43
C GLY A 541 14.20 13.84 22.50
N ALA A 542 13.31 12.92 22.09
CA ALA A 542 13.65 11.85 21.14
C ALA A 542 14.03 12.40 19.76
N LEU A 543 13.36 13.47 19.31
CA LEU A 543 13.70 14.19 18.08
C LEU A 543 15.11 14.82 18.16
N GLU A 544 15.43 15.47 19.28
CA GLU A 544 16.75 16.05 19.53
C GLU A 544 17.84 14.96 19.59
N ALA A 545 17.58 13.82 20.26
CA ALA A 545 18.50 12.69 20.31
C ALA A 545 18.76 12.06 18.92
N GLU A 546 17.72 11.90 18.11
CA GLU A 546 17.84 11.48 16.70
C GLU A 546 18.64 12.49 15.87
N LEU A 547 18.36 13.79 16.01
CA LEU A 547 19.08 14.84 15.29
C LEU A 547 20.57 14.92 15.67
N GLU A 548 20.94 14.71 16.93
CA GLU A 548 22.36 14.59 17.31
C GLU A 548 22.98 13.29 16.76
N ALA A 549 22.25 12.18 16.76
CA ALA A 549 22.73 10.92 16.17
C ALA A 549 22.95 11.00 14.65
N MET A 550 22.17 11.84 13.94
CA MET A 550 22.30 12.16 12.52
C MET A 550 23.42 13.18 12.20
N LYS A 551 23.87 13.99 13.17
CA LYS A 551 24.95 15.00 12.97
C LYS A 551 26.35 14.41 12.91
N LEU A 552 26.51 13.14 13.25
CA LEU A 552 27.79 12.41 13.12
C LEU A 552 28.13 12.25 11.63
N ALA A 553 29.36 12.58 11.27
CA ALA A 553 29.77 12.91 9.89
C ALA A 553 29.81 11.74 8.88
N ASP A 554 29.32 10.57 9.26
CA ASP A 554 29.45 9.30 8.53
C ASP A 554 28.21 8.94 7.67
N VAL A 555 27.08 9.65 7.84
CA VAL A 555 25.85 9.41 7.05
C VAL A 555 26.07 9.81 5.59
N LYS A 556 26.18 8.82 4.70
CA LYS A 556 26.40 9.03 3.27
C LYS A 556 25.08 9.36 2.56
N PRO A 557 24.95 10.51 1.86
CA PRO A 557 23.78 10.82 1.06
C PRO A 557 23.79 9.98 -0.22
N GLU A 558 22.94 8.95 -0.28
CA GLU A 558 22.85 8.02 -1.40
C GLU A 558 21.45 7.96 -2.03
N TRP A 559 21.39 7.62 -3.32
CA TRP A 559 20.17 7.58 -4.11
C TRP A 559 19.37 6.29 -3.84
N LEU A 560 18.44 6.34 -2.87
CA LEU A 560 17.55 5.24 -2.49
C LEU A 560 16.70 4.67 -3.65
N GLU A 561 16.54 5.42 -4.74
CA GLU A 561 15.96 4.95 -6.00
C GLU A 561 16.61 3.64 -6.50
N GLY A 562 17.93 3.49 -6.33
CA GLY A 562 18.64 2.26 -6.71
C GLY A 562 18.25 1.02 -5.90
N TRP A 563 17.76 1.22 -4.68
CA TRP A 563 17.24 0.18 -3.79
C TRP A 563 15.76 -0.09 -4.09
N SER A 564 14.91 0.93 -3.97
CA SER A 564 13.45 0.79 -4.10
C SER A 564 12.96 0.49 -5.51
N ASP A 565 13.68 0.92 -6.56
CA ASP A 565 13.33 0.68 -7.96
C ASP A 565 14.17 -0.46 -8.58
N GLY A 566 15.05 -1.10 -7.81
CA GLY A 566 15.86 -2.22 -8.25
C GLY A 566 15.07 -3.53 -8.26
N PHE A 567 14.99 -4.22 -9.41
CA PHE A 567 14.42 -5.57 -9.45
C PHE A 567 15.30 -6.55 -8.66
N ALA A 568 14.71 -7.43 -7.86
CA ALA A 568 15.47 -8.17 -6.86
C ALA A 568 15.00 -9.62 -6.64
N PHE A 569 15.76 -10.38 -5.86
CA PHE A 569 15.51 -11.80 -5.55
C PHE A 569 15.64 -12.06 -4.05
N CYS A 570 14.78 -12.92 -3.51
CA CYS A 570 14.79 -13.35 -2.11
C CYS A 570 14.96 -14.88 -2.02
N THR A 571 15.87 -15.34 -1.16
CA THR A 571 16.21 -16.77 -1.05
C THR A 571 15.17 -17.63 -0.35
N TRP A 572 14.18 -17.07 0.36
CA TRP A 572 13.30 -17.79 1.30
C TRP A 572 12.55 -18.98 0.68
N ASN A 573 11.53 -18.75 -0.15
CA ASN A 573 10.77 -19.84 -0.80
C ASN A 573 11.57 -20.52 -1.94
N SER A 574 12.69 -19.94 -2.36
CA SER A 574 13.54 -20.45 -3.43
C SER A 574 14.50 -21.56 -2.97
N LEU A 575 15.16 -21.36 -1.81
CA LEU A 575 16.26 -22.19 -1.29
C LEU A 575 15.95 -22.82 0.08
N GLY A 576 14.94 -22.31 0.79
CA GLY A 576 14.52 -22.78 2.11
C GLY A 576 15.52 -22.48 3.24
N GLN A 577 15.22 -23.00 4.43
CA GLN A 577 15.97 -22.73 5.65
C GLN A 577 17.38 -23.36 5.69
N ASP A 578 17.67 -24.40 4.90
CA ASP A 578 19.01 -25.02 4.81
C ASP A 578 19.93 -24.19 3.89
N LEU A 579 20.10 -22.90 4.23
CA LEU A 579 20.77 -21.92 3.39
C LEU A 579 22.31 -22.04 3.46
N THR A 580 22.96 -22.04 2.30
CA THR A 580 24.42 -22.20 2.15
C THR A 580 24.95 -21.31 1.03
N GLU A 581 26.24 -20.95 1.05
CA GLU A 581 26.84 -20.13 -0.01
C GLU A 581 26.75 -20.80 -1.39
N ASP A 582 26.95 -22.12 -1.47
CA ASP A 582 26.82 -22.89 -2.73
C ASP A 582 25.40 -22.87 -3.32
N LYS A 583 24.35 -22.95 -2.49
CA LYS A 583 22.96 -22.80 -2.98
C LYS A 583 22.69 -21.40 -3.51
N ILE A 584 23.26 -20.37 -2.86
CA ILE A 584 23.13 -18.98 -3.32
C ILE A 584 23.85 -18.80 -4.67
N TYR A 585 25.10 -19.27 -4.80
CA TYR A 585 25.84 -19.19 -6.07
C TYR A 585 25.09 -19.90 -7.21
N ALA A 586 24.60 -21.14 -6.99
CA ALA A 586 23.86 -21.89 -8.00
C ALA A 586 22.54 -21.21 -8.42
N ALA A 587 21.87 -20.51 -7.50
CA ALA A 587 20.68 -19.73 -7.80
C ALA A 587 21.00 -18.51 -8.69
N LEU A 588 22.06 -17.77 -8.36
CA LEU A 588 22.49 -16.59 -9.12
C LEU A 588 23.03 -16.95 -10.51
N ASP A 589 23.82 -18.02 -10.62
CA ASP A 589 24.23 -18.63 -11.90
C ASP A 589 23.01 -19.00 -12.76
N SER A 590 21.95 -19.54 -12.14
CA SER A 590 20.70 -19.87 -12.83
C SER A 590 19.95 -18.63 -13.33
N LEU A 591 19.87 -17.56 -12.53
CA LEU A 591 19.26 -16.30 -12.95
C LEU A 591 20.02 -15.70 -14.14
N GLU A 592 21.35 -15.58 -14.05
CA GLU A 592 22.18 -14.99 -15.11
C GLU A 592 22.19 -15.83 -16.41
N LYS A 593 22.19 -17.16 -16.30
CA LYS A 593 22.04 -18.09 -17.44
C LYS A 593 20.73 -17.88 -18.23
N ASN A 594 19.71 -17.31 -17.60
CA ASN A 594 18.42 -16.97 -18.21
C ASN A 594 18.27 -15.46 -18.56
N ASP A 595 19.37 -14.67 -18.51
CA ASP A 595 19.40 -13.19 -18.64
C ASP A 595 18.54 -12.44 -17.61
N ILE A 596 18.20 -13.08 -16.49
CA ILE A 596 17.53 -12.45 -15.35
C ILE A 596 18.59 -11.74 -14.51
N LYS A 597 18.88 -10.49 -14.86
CA LYS A 597 19.85 -9.67 -14.12
C LYS A 597 19.16 -8.90 -13.00
N ILE A 598 19.33 -9.36 -11.77
CA ILE A 598 18.84 -8.66 -10.57
C ILE A 598 19.78 -7.53 -10.14
N THR A 599 19.19 -6.50 -9.54
CA THR A 599 19.86 -5.31 -8.98
C THR A 599 20.05 -5.41 -7.47
N ASN A 600 19.12 -6.05 -6.74
CA ASN A 600 19.29 -6.36 -5.32
C ASN A 600 19.13 -7.86 -5.02
N LEU A 601 19.81 -8.33 -3.98
CA LEU A 601 19.68 -9.68 -3.42
C LEU A 601 19.27 -9.58 -1.94
N ILE A 602 18.32 -10.41 -1.51
CA ILE A 602 17.95 -10.61 -0.11
C ILE A 602 18.37 -12.03 0.27
N ILE A 603 19.42 -12.14 1.09
CA ILE A 603 19.82 -13.38 1.76
C ILE A 603 18.94 -13.50 3.01
N ASP A 604 17.91 -14.34 2.92
CA ASP A 604 16.90 -14.48 3.96
C ASP A 604 17.38 -15.36 5.14
N ASP A 605 16.46 -15.77 6.01
CA ASP A 605 16.70 -16.42 7.30
C ASP A 605 17.64 -17.66 7.29
N ASN A 606 18.27 -17.94 8.45
CA ASN A 606 19.16 -19.04 8.83
C ASN A 606 20.60 -19.01 8.24
N TRP A 607 21.10 -17.84 7.87
CA TRP A 607 22.55 -17.64 7.62
C TRP A 607 23.39 -17.47 8.90
N GLN A 608 22.79 -17.03 10.01
CA GLN A 608 23.45 -16.61 11.25
C GLN A 608 24.06 -17.78 12.04
N SER A 609 25.04 -17.48 12.90
CA SER A 609 25.50 -18.42 13.94
C SER A 609 24.50 -18.48 15.11
N LEU A 610 23.83 -19.62 15.27
CA LEU A 610 22.71 -19.83 16.20
C LEU A 610 22.99 -21.00 17.15
N ASP A 611 22.41 -20.97 18.35
CA ASP A 611 22.37 -22.15 19.22
C ASP A 611 21.23 -23.10 18.83
N ASN A 612 21.05 -24.15 19.66
CA ASN A 612 19.88 -25.03 19.64
C ASN A 612 19.54 -25.61 18.25
N GLU A 613 20.56 -26.08 17.52
CA GLU A 613 20.41 -26.71 16.20
C GLU A 613 19.42 -27.89 16.27
N GLY A 614 18.42 -27.88 15.39
CA GLY A 614 17.34 -28.88 15.36
C GLY A 614 16.12 -28.57 16.26
N MET A 615 16.17 -27.51 17.09
CA MET A 615 14.97 -27.01 17.78
C MET A 615 14.19 -26.02 16.90
N ASN A 616 12.93 -25.76 17.26
CA ASN A 616 12.11 -24.72 16.63
C ASN A 616 12.79 -23.34 16.75
N GLN A 617 12.65 -22.50 15.72
CA GLN A 617 13.30 -21.19 15.61
C GLN A 617 13.09 -20.29 16.82
N ILE A 618 11.91 -20.32 17.46
CA ILE A 618 11.55 -19.50 18.63
C ILE A 618 12.43 -19.75 19.88
N TYR A 619 13.19 -20.85 19.89
CA TYR A 619 14.14 -21.21 20.95
C TYR A 619 15.61 -21.06 20.54
N ARG A 620 15.91 -20.58 19.32
CA ARG A 620 17.28 -20.44 18.81
C ARG A 620 17.76 -19.01 19.00
N GLY A 621 18.77 -18.81 19.83
CA GLY A 621 19.37 -17.50 20.09
C GLY A 621 20.56 -17.20 19.18
N MET A 622 20.77 -15.92 18.86
CA MET A 622 21.96 -15.46 18.13
C MET A 622 23.22 -15.56 19.00
N THR A 623 24.26 -16.24 18.52
CA THR A 623 25.48 -16.55 19.32
C THR A 623 26.65 -15.60 19.07
N GLU A 624 26.91 -15.24 17.81
CA GLU A 624 27.88 -14.25 17.35
C GLU A 624 27.39 -13.60 16.04
N PHE A 625 28.00 -12.47 15.63
CA PHE A 625 27.59 -11.75 14.41
C PHE A 625 27.91 -12.49 13.10
N GLU A 626 28.88 -13.41 13.11
CA GLU A 626 29.36 -14.11 11.92
C GLU A 626 28.37 -15.20 11.43
N ALA A 627 28.37 -15.45 10.12
CA ALA A 627 27.58 -16.49 9.49
C ALA A 627 27.97 -17.90 9.98
N ASN A 628 27.03 -18.84 9.94
CA ASN A 628 27.29 -20.19 10.42
C ASN A 628 28.32 -20.91 9.53
N LYS A 629 29.35 -21.49 10.16
CA LYS A 629 30.49 -22.12 9.49
C LYS A 629 30.15 -23.44 8.77
N LYS A 630 28.88 -23.86 8.81
CA LYS A 630 28.34 -25.06 8.13
C LYS A 630 27.86 -24.71 6.71
N GLY A 631 27.10 -23.62 6.55
CA GLY A 631 26.65 -23.10 5.27
C GLY A 631 27.56 -22.01 4.67
N PHE A 632 28.37 -21.34 5.50
CA PHE A 632 29.24 -20.22 5.12
C PHE A 632 30.67 -20.46 5.69
N PRO A 633 31.39 -21.51 5.25
CA PRO A 633 32.65 -21.95 5.85
C PRO A 633 33.79 -20.91 5.84
N GLN A 634 33.69 -19.88 4.99
CA GLN A 634 34.67 -18.78 4.91
C GLN A 634 34.14 -17.44 5.48
N GLY A 635 32.96 -17.44 6.11
CA GLY A 635 32.32 -16.24 6.68
C GLY A 635 31.58 -15.37 5.65
N LEU A 636 30.72 -14.48 6.16
CA LEU A 636 29.82 -13.65 5.37
C LEU A 636 30.58 -12.76 4.36
N ALA A 637 31.68 -12.16 4.81
CA ALA A 637 32.51 -11.27 4.00
C ALA A 637 33.11 -11.96 2.76
N HIS A 638 33.46 -13.26 2.84
CA HIS A 638 33.89 -14.03 1.66
C HIS A 638 32.74 -14.17 0.67
N THR A 639 31.58 -14.62 1.18
CA THR A 639 30.41 -14.94 0.36
C THR A 639 29.92 -13.71 -0.40
N VAL A 640 29.76 -12.59 0.30
CA VAL A 640 29.34 -11.30 -0.27
C VAL A 640 30.36 -10.76 -1.27
N SER A 641 31.67 -10.88 -0.99
CA SER A 641 32.73 -10.50 -1.93
C SER A 641 32.70 -11.33 -3.21
N LYS A 642 32.44 -12.65 -3.11
CA LYS A 642 32.29 -13.53 -4.27
C LYS A 642 31.05 -13.19 -5.09
N ILE A 643 29.89 -12.98 -4.46
CA ILE A 643 28.64 -12.56 -5.13
C ILE A 643 28.86 -11.28 -5.94
N ARG A 644 29.40 -10.23 -5.32
CA ARG A 644 29.63 -8.92 -5.98
C ARG A 644 30.66 -8.98 -7.12
N LYS A 645 31.64 -9.89 -7.03
CA LYS A 645 32.65 -10.13 -8.06
C LYS A 645 32.09 -10.88 -9.27
N ASP A 646 31.35 -11.96 -9.01
CA ASP A 646 30.94 -12.89 -10.05
C ASP A 646 29.63 -12.45 -10.74
N HIS A 647 28.72 -11.75 -10.02
CA HIS A 647 27.46 -11.21 -10.56
C HIS A 647 27.38 -9.67 -10.42
N PRO A 648 28.11 -8.90 -11.22
CA PRO A 648 28.26 -7.44 -11.06
C PRO A 648 27.00 -6.60 -11.36
N SER A 649 25.85 -7.22 -11.66
CA SER A 649 24.56 -6.50 -11.66
C SER A 649 24.02 -6.26 -10.25
N ILE A 650 24.41 -7.09 -9.27
CA ILE A 650 23.95 -7.01 -7.88
C ILE A 650 24.63 -5.83 -7.20
N GLN A 651 23.85 -4.77 -7.00
CA GLN A 651 24.32 -3.50 -6.42
C GLN A 651 24.12 -3.47 -4.91
N HIS A 652 23.01 -4.05 -4.43
CA HIS A 652 22.70 -4.13 -3.00
C HIS A 652 22.47 -5.57 -2.55
N ILE A 653 22.99 -5.91 -1.37
CA ILE A 653 22.87 -7.21 -0.74
C ILE A 653 22.35 -6.97 0.66
N ALA A 654 21.12 -7.42 0.90
CA ALA A 654 20.49 -7.45 2.21
C ALA A 654 20.70 -8.80 2.88
N VAL A 655 20.75 -8.78 4.21
CA VAL A 655 20.61 -9.98 5.05
C VAL A 655 19.38 -9.87 5.96
N TRP A 656 18.73 -11.00 6.25
CA TRP A 656 17.65 -11.09 7.23
C TRP A 656 18.18 -11.14 8.66
N HIS A 657 17.47 -10.53 9.61
CA HIS A 657 17.63 -10.79 11.06
C HIS A 657 16.36 -10.39 11.83
N ALA A 658 16.17 -10.91 13.04
CA ALA A 658 15.12 -10.43 13.93
C ALA A 658 15.56 -9.16 14.66
N LEU A 659 14.61 -8.30 15.07
CA LEU A 659 14.89 -7.06 15.80
C LEU A 659 15.68 -7.28 17.11
N MET A 660 15.56 -8.46 17.71
CA MET A 660 16.20 -8.86 18.97
C MET A 660 17.37 -9.85 18.77
N GLY A 661 17.87 -9.98 17.54
CA GLY A 661 18.90 -10.95 17.14
C GLY A 661 18.31 -12.03 16.22
N TYR A 662 17.82 -13.11 16.81
CA TYR A 662 17.06 -14.16 16.11
C TYR A 662 15.65 -14.31 16.69
N TRP A 663 14.86 -15.27 16.18
CA TRP A 663 13.56 -15.66 16.71
C TRP A 663 13.57 -16.04 18.21
N GLY A 664 14.68 -16.58 18.73
CA GLY A 664 14.93 -16.80 20.16
C GLY A 664 15.74 -15.68 20.85
N ALA A 665 15.74 -14.48 20.27
CA ALA A 665 16.58 -13.34 20.65
C ALA A 665 18.09 -13.66 20.67
N ILE A 666 18.77 -13.51 21.82
CA ILE A 666 20.20 -13.76 22.00
C ILE A 666 20.45 -15.07 22.76
N ALA A 667 21.43 -15.85 22.31
CA ALA A 667 21.85 -17.08 22.98
C ALA A 667 22.39 -16.77 24.40
N PRO A 668 21.82 -17.32 25.48
CA PRO A 668 22.20 -16.96 26.85
C PRO A 668 23.69 -17.22 27.17
N GLU A 669 24.25 -18.26 26.56
CA GLU A 669 25.66 -18.65 26.70
C GLU A 669 26.52 -18.26 25.50
N GLY A 670 25.96 -17.51 24.54
CA GLY A 670 26.66 -17.04 23.34
C GLY A 670 27.76 -16.03 23.63
N LYS A 671 28.53 -15.66 22.60
CA LYS A 671 29.52 -14.58 22.69
C LYS A 671 28.85 -13.25 23.00
N LEU A 672 27.73 -12.95 22.35
CA LEU A 672 27.00 -11.69 22.50
C LEU A 672 26.54 -11.44 23.94
N ALA A 673 25.96 -12.45 24.62
CA ALA A 673 25.54 -12.35 26.02
C ALA A 673 26.70 -12.23 27.03
N LYS A 674 27.95 -12.44 26.59
CA LYS A 674 29.17 -12.26 27.39
C LYS A 674 29.92 -10.97 27.08
N GLU A 675 29.54 -10.29 26.00
CA GLU A 675 30.17 -9.06 25.49
C GLU A 675 29.31 -7.81 25.75
N TYR A 676 27.98 -7.95 25.75
CA TYR A 676 27.00 -6.88 25.99
C TYR A 676 26.19 -7.17 27.27
N LYS A 677 25.71 -6.11 27.93
CA LYS A 677 24.75 -6.23 29.03
C LYS A 677 23.43 -6.82 28.52
N THR A 678 22.92 -7.84 29.19
CA THR A 678 21.65 -8.50 28.86
C THR A 678 20.67 -8.53 30.03
N LEU A 679 19.38 -8.68 29.71
CA LEU A 679 18.35 -9.07 30.67
C LEU A 679 17.61 -10.34 30.23
N LYS A 680 16.96 -11.00 31.19
CA LYS A 680 15.87 -11.95 30.93
C LYS A 680 14.55 -11.21 30.83
N ILE A 681 13.66 -11.68 29.96
CA ILE A 681 12.34 -11.11 29.66
C ILE A 681 11.29 -12.21 29.66
N ASN A 682 10.07 -11.87 30.07
CA ASN A 682 8.95 -12.83 30.19
C ASN A 682 8.33 -13.14 28.81
N GLY A 683 9.07 -13.94 28.04
CA GLY A 683 8.61 -14.74 26.91
C GLY A 683 8.97 -16.22 27.14
N PRO A 684 9.45 -16.97 26.13
CA PRO A 684 10.08 -18.28 26.27
C PRO A 684 11.45 -18.29 27.01
N ASP A 685 11.56 -17.60 28.16
CA ASP A 685 12.81 -17.33 28.90
C ASP A 685 13.93 -16.69 28.05
N TRP A 686 13.55 -15.89 27.04
CA TRP A 686 14.46 -15.20 26.13
C TRP A 686 15.49 -14.32 26.85
N THR A 687 16.62 -14.10 26.17
CA THR A 687 17.67 -13.17 26.61
C THR A 687 17.74 -12.02 25.61
N ALA A 688 17.57 -10.79 26.09
CA ALA A 688 17.65 -9.59 25.27
C ALA A 688 18.87 -8.75 25.67
N ILE A 689 19.40 -7.96 24.73
CA ILE A 689 20.36 -6.90 25.05
C ILE A 689 19.62 -5.82 25.86
N ASP A 690 20.25 -5.32 26.91
CA ASP A 690 19.66 -4.30 27.78
C ASP A 690 19.67 -2.91 27.10
N PRO A 691 18.66 -2.04 27.34
CA PRO A 691 18.61 -0.70 26.76
C PRO A 691 19.84 0.19 26.97
N GLU A 692 20.64 -0.06 28.01
CA GLU A 692 21.92 0.64 28.20
C GLU A 692 22.99 0.29 27.14
N ASP A 693 22.87 -0.86 26.48
CA ASP A 693 23.88 -1.40 25.55
C ASP A 693 23.34 -1.66 24.12
N ILE A 694 22.02 -1.59 23.91
CA ILE A 694 21.38 -1.86 22.59
C ILE A 694 21.89 -0.90 21.49
N MET A 695 22.14 0.37 21.82
CA MET A 695 22.76 1.35 20.92
C MET A 695 24.16 0.91 20.46
N ARG A 696 24.93 0.28 21.35
CA ARG A 696 26.27 -0.25 21.07
C ARG A 696 26.15 -1.49 20.19
N TRP A 697 25.31 -2.44 20.59
CA TRP A 697 25.06 -3.68 19.87
C TRP A 697 24.63 -3.45 18.41
N TYR A 698 23.66 -2.56 18.17
CA TYR A 698 23.20 -2.24 16.81
C TYR A 698 24.27 -1.54 15.97
N ASN A 699 25.04 -0.63 16.59
CA ASN A 699 26.15 0.03 15.91
C ASN A 699 27.23 -0.99 15.49
N ASP A 700 27.60 -1.90 16.39
CA ASP A 700 28.66 -2.88 16.17
C ASP A 700 28.22 -3.96 15.16
N PHE A 701 26.97 -4.43 15.26
CA PHE A 701 26.40 -5.41 14.34
C PHE A 701 26.34 -4.86 12.90
N TYR A 702 25.82 -3.65 12.71
CA TYR A 702 25.74 -3.08 11.37
C TYR A 702 27.11 -2.60 10.86
N SER A 703 28.06 -2.27 11.73
CA SER A 703 29.48 -2.09 11.35
C SER A 703 30.08 -3.39 10.81
N PHE A 704 29.79 -4.54 11.44
CA PHE A 704 30.19 -5.86 10.95
C PHE A 704 29.55 -6.17 9.58
N LEU A 705 28.25 -5.93 9.40
CA LEU A 705 27.57 -6.13 8.12
C LEU A 705 28.18 -5.25 7.02
N SER A 706 28.34 -3.94 7.28
CA SER A 706 28.91 -2.98 6.34
C SER A 706 30.36 -3.32 5.97
N SER A 707 31.19 -3.74 6.94
CA SER A 707 32.55 -4.24 6.68
C SER A 707 32.60 -5.57 5.92
N SER A 708 31.55 -6.39 6.00
CA SER A 708 31.36 -7.60 5.20
C SER A 708 30.84 -7.30 3.78
N GLY A 709 30.55 -6.05 3.44
CA GLY A 709 30.01 -5.62 2.14
C GLY A 709 28.49 -5.76 2.00
N VAL A 710 27.78 -6.03 3.09
CA VAL A 710 26.31 -5.97 3.18
C VAL A 710 25.90 -4.51 3.37
N ASP A 711 25.00 -4.01 2.54
CA ASP A 711 24.60 -2.59 2.48
C ASP A 711 23.09 -2.36 2.69
N SER A 712 22.35 -3.42 2.98
CA SER A 712 20.92 -3.42 3.30
C SER A 712 20.56 -4.46 4.38
N VAL A 713 19.35 -4.41 4.94
CA VAL A 713 18.78 -5.49 5.79
C VAL A 713 17.29 -5.74 5.53
N LYS A 714 16.82 -6.96 5.83
CA LYS A 714 15.40 -7.27 6.14
C LYS A 714 15.32 -7.52 7.64
N THR A 715 14.80 -6.55 8.40
CA THR A 715 14.65 -6.67 9.85
C THR A 715 13.24 -7.12 10.17
N ASP A 716 13.14 -8.26 10.82
CA ASP A 716 11.90 -9.01 10.99
C ASP A 716 11.57 -9.25 12.46
N ALA A 717 10.45 -9.95 12.70
CA ALA A 717 9.94 -10.30 14.02
C ALA A 717 9.86 -9.11 15.00
N GLN A 718 9.67 -7.89 14.48
CA GLN A 718 9.74 -6.66 15.28
C GLN A 718 8.61 -6.59 16.32
N PHE A 719 7.47 -7.20 16.01
CA PHE A 719 6.31 -7.40 16.89
C PHE A 719 6.59 -8.10 18.22
N MET A 720 7.71 -8.83 18.37
CA MET A 720 8.06 -9.50 19.63
C MET A 720 8.11 -8.51 20.82
N LEU A 721 8.43 -7.24 20.56
CA LEU A 721 8.41 -6.18 21.57
C LEU A 721 7.02 -5.83 22.13
N ASP A 722 5.93 -6.08 21.38
CA ASP A 722 4.55 -5.94 21.89
C ASP A 722 4.01 -7.27 22.48
N GLN A 723 4.66 -8.40 22.20
CA GLN A 723 4.32 -9.70 22.81
C GLN A 723 4.87 -9.90 24.22
N LEU A 724 5.84 -9.10 24.66
CA LEU A 724 6.45 -9.23 25.99
C LEU A 724 5.38 -9.09 27.07
N GLY A 725 5.29 -10.02 28.02
CA GLY A 725 4.21 -10.02 29.02
C GLY A 725 4.25 -8.82 29.98
N SER A 726 5.44 -8.41 30.41
CA SER A 726 5.63 -7.32 31.38
C SER A 726 5.48 -5.92 30.76
N ALA A 727 4.68 -5.06 31.39
CA ALA A 727 4.57 -3.63 31.08
C ALA A 727 5.91 -2.91 31.23
N LYS A 728 6.66 -3.22 32.30
CA LYS A 728 8.01 -2.71 32.55
C LYS A 728 9.00 -3.12 31.45
N ASP A 729 8.95 -4.36 30.96
CA ASP A 729 9.79 -4.78 29.83
C ASP A 729 9.41 -4.05 28.55
N ARG A 730 8.10 -3.96 28.22
CA ARG A 730 7.60 -3.20 27.07
C ARG A 730 8.05 -1.73 27.10
N ARG A 731 7.83 -1.03 28.22
CA ARG A 731 8.26 0.36 28.44
C ARG A 731 9.76 0.55 28.26
N ARG A 732 10.58 -0.38 28.76
CA ARG A 732 12.05 -0.31 28.62
C ARG A 732 12.56 -0.61 27.21
N LEU A 733 11.88 -1.48 26.46
CA LEU A 733 12.43 -2.07 25.24
C LEU A 733 11.83 -1.51 23.94
N ILE A 734 10.52 -1.19 23.90
CA ILE A 734 9.80 -0.83 22.67
C ILE A 734 10.48 0.32 21.91
N ARG A 735 10.75 1.46 22.56
CA ARG A 735 11.42 2.60 21.90
C ARG A 735 12.92 2.37 21.73
N ALA A 736 13.61 1.90 22.79
CA ALA A 736 15.06 1.74 22.79
C ALA A 736 15.58 0.86 21.63
N TYR A 737 14.86 -0.22 21.30
CA TYR A 737 15.19 -1.06 20.14
C TYR A 737 14.87 -0.40 18.79
N GLN A 738 13.72 0.28 18.67
CA GLN A 738 13.33 0.99 17.44
C GLN A 738 14.29 2.14 17.09
N ASP A 739 14.71 2.91 18.10
CA ASP A 739 15.61 4.06 17.91
C ASP A 739 17.03 3.60 17.60
N ALA A 740 17.55 2.58 18.32
CA ALA A 740 18.85 1.99 18.03
C ALA A 740 18.94 1.38 16.62
N TRP A 741 17.90 0.64 16.22
CA TRP A 741 17.76 0.09 14.87
C TRP A 741 17.71 1.19 13.81
N SER A 742 16.88 2.22 14.02
CA SER A 742 16.72 3.35 13.09
C SER A 742 18.05 4.09 12.88
N ILE A 743 18.74 4.42 13.96
CA ILE A 743 20.01 5.16 13.95
C ILE A 743 21.12 4.34 13.30
N ALA A 744 21.21 3.03 13.57
CA ALA A 744 22.20 2.17 12.95
C ALA A 744 21.94 1.98 11.44
N ASN A 745 20.68 1.80 11.02
CA ASN A 745 20.27 1.71 9.62
C ASN A 745 20.66 2.99 8.84
N LEU A 746 20.37 4.16 9.41
CA LEU A 746 20.76 5.47 8.85
C LEU A 746 22.28 5.62 8.69
N ARG A 747 23.05 5.21 9.71
CA ARG A 747 24.52 5.37 9.74
C ARG A 747 25.26 4.42 8.80
N HIS A 748 24.91 3.13 8.82
CA HIS A 748 25.74 2.06 8.25
C HIS A 748 25.24 1.53 6.91
N LEU A 749 23.93 1.67 6.64
CA LEU A 749 23.23 1.11 5.47
C LEU A 749 22.57 2.20 4.61
N SER A 750 22.76 3.48 4.94
CA SER A 750 22.12 4.64 4.31
C SER A 750 20.60 4.50 4.18
N ALA A 751 19.95 4.03 5.27
CA ALA A 751 18.50 3.78 5.38
C ALA A 751 17.93 2.59 4.57
N ARG A 752 18.76 1.75 3.92
CA ARG A 752 18.28 0.58 3.16
C ARG A 752 17.84 -0.57 4.07
N ALA A 753 16.62 -0.47 4.60
CA ALA A 753 15.97 -1.56 5.31
C ALA A 753 14.60 -1.91 4.72
N ILE A 754 14.26 -3.19 4.83
CA ILE A 754 12.88 -3.69 4.84
C ILE A 754 12.49 -3.93 6.29
N SER A 755 11.45 -3.25 6.74
CA SER A 755 10.82 -3.42 8.04
C SER A 755 9.70 -4.45 7.93
N CYS A 756 9.89 -5.62 8.51
CA CYS A 756 9.00 -6.76 8.42
C CYS A 756 8.40 -7.11 9.79
N MET A 757 7.18 -7.66 9.81
CA MET A 757 6.38 -7.93 11.01
C MET A 757 6.32 -6.74 11.98
N SER A 758 6.08 -5.54 11.44
CA SER A 758 6.26 -4.26 12.12
C SER A 758 5.00 -3.39 12.16
N GLN A 759 3.80 -3.96 12.03
CA GLN A 759 2.53 -3.20 12.05
C GLN A 759 1.87 -3.16 13.45
N THR A 760 2.64 -3.30 14.53
CA THR A 760 2.10 -3.05 15.89
C THR A 760 1.76 -1.56 16.04
N PRO A 761 0.68 -1.18 16.74
CA PRO A 761 0.25 0.22 16.80
C PRO A 761 1.34 1.19 17.27
N GLN A 762 2.06 0.84 18.34
CA GLN A 762 3.14 1.67 18.89
C GLN A 762 4.25 1.93 17.86
N MET A 763 4.59 0.94 17.03
CA MET A 763 5.60 1.08 15.97
C MET A 763 5.12 1.92 14.78
N LEU A 764 3.84 1.79 14.42
CA LEU A 764 3.22 2.57 13.35
C LEU A 764 3.31 4.07 13.67
N PHE A 765 3.01 4.48 14.90
CA PHE A 765 3.05 5.89 15.31
C PHE A 765 4.46 6.40 15.69
N HIS A 766 5.33 5.58 16.28
CA HIS A 766 6.69 5.98 16.68
C HIS A 766 7.68 6.01 15.51
N SER A 767 7.81 4.90 14.76
CA SER A 767 8.86 4.76 13.74
C SER A 767 8.39 5.10 12.33
N GLN A 768 7.13 4.78 11.99
CA GLN A 768 6.68 4.80 10.59
C GLN A 768 5.83 6.02 10.24
N LEU A 769 5.13 6.64 11.19
CA LEU A 769 4.37 7.86 10.92
C LEU A 769 5.29 9.08 10.70
N PRO A 770 6.30 9.40 11.54
CA PRO A 770 7.07 10.64 11.42
C PRO A 770 7.84 10.79 10.10
N SER A 771 7.78 11.99 9.52
CA SER A 771 8.39 12.35 8.22
C SER A 771 9.74 13.07 8.36
N ASN A 772 10.45 12.87 9.47
CA ASN A 772 11.80 13.42 9.72
C ASN A 772 12.94 12.48 9.25
N LYS A 773 12.61 11.27 8.78
CA LYS A 773 13.54 10.24 8.29
C LYS A 773 13.29 9.96 6.80
N PRO A 774 14.21 9.32 6.05
CA PRO A 774 13.92 8.77 4.71
C PRO A 774 12.76 7.75 4.76
N LYS A 775 12.07 7.54 3.63
CA LYS A 775 11.01 6.53 3.54
C LYS A 775 11.56 5.12 3.71
N LEU A 776 10.91 4.35 4.57
CA LEU A 776 11.23 2.97 4.90
C LEU A 776 10.42 1.99 4.03
N LEU A 777 11.01 0.88 3.54
CA LEU A 777 10.22 -0.22 2.99
C LEU A 777 9.55 -0.96 4.15
N VAL A 778 8.24 -1.14 4.13
CA VAL A 778 7.48 -1.77 5.23
C VAL A 778 6.60 -2.90 4.70
N ARG A 779 6.76 -4.13 5.22
CA ARG A 779 5.88 -5.26 4.84
C ARG A 779 4.44 -4.94 5.22
N ASN A 780 3.57 -5.03 4.22
CA ASN A 780 2.24 -4.45 4.28
C ASN A 780 1.11 -5.48 4.52
N SER A 781 1.44 -6.78 4.57
CA SER A 781 0.54 -7.90 4.86
C SER A 781 1.29 -9.06 5.54
N ASP A 782 0.56 -10.12 5.88
CA ASP A 782 1.15 -11.46 6.09
C ASP A 782 1.89 -11.98 4.83
N ASP A 783 2.68 -13.05 5.00
CA ASP A 783 3.59 -13.60 3.99
C ASP A 783 2.87 -14.16 2.72
N PHE A 784 3.58 -14.17 1.59
CA PHE A 784 3.17 -14.91 0.40
C PHE A 784 3.40 -16.42 0.57
N PHE A 785 2.31 -17.18 0.74
CA PHE A 785 2.29 -18.64 0.78
C PHE A 785 2.06 -19.22 -0.62
N PRO A 786 3.06 -19.79 -1.32
CA PRO A 786 2.91 -20.29 -2.68
C PRO A 786 1.90 -21.44 -2.79
N ASP A 787 1.93 -22.39 -1.85
CA ASP A 787 1.15 -23.64 -1.93
C ASP A 787 -0.31 -23.51 -1.43
N VAL A 788 -0.74 -22.32 -1.02
CA VAL A 788 -2.08 -22.08 -0.42
C VAL A 788 -2.93 -21.27 -1.40
N ASP A 789 -3.62 -21.96 -2.32
CA ASP A 789 -4.35 -21.34 -3.44
C ASP A 789 -5.39 -20.27 -3.03
N SER A 790 -6.01 -20.44 -1.85
CA SER A 790 -6.97 -19.48 -1.28
C SER A 790 -6.32 -18.21 -0.70
N SER A 791 -4.99 -18.20 -0.49
CA SER A 791 -4.27 -17.05 0.07
C SER A 791 -4.02 -15.95 -0.96
N HIS A 792 -3.84 -16.28 -2.25
CA HIS A 792 -3.42 -15.31 -3.27
C HIS A 792 -4.38 -14.13 -3.47
N PRO A 793 -5.72 -14.32 -3.54
CA PRO A 793 -6.65 -13.20 -3.63
C PRO A 793 -6.67 -12.38 -2.34
N TRP A 794 -6.67 -13.05 -1.18
CA TRP A 794 -6.63 -12.42 0.13
C TRP A 794 -5.38 -11.58 0.34
N HIS A 795 -4.21 -12.06 -0.11
CA HIS A 795 -2.93 -11.35 -0.04
C HIS A 795 -3.00 -10.00 -0.76
N VAL A 796 -3.54 -9.98 -1.99
CA VAL A 796 -3.65 -8.76 -2.80
C VAL A 796 -4.75 -7.84 -2.26
N PHE A 797 -5.88 -8.39 -1.80
CA PHE A 797 -6.95 -7.63 -1.15
C PHE A 797 -6.46 -6.97 0.16
N CYS A 798 -5.86 -7.74 1.05
CA CYS A 798 -5.30 -7.25 2.32
C CYS A 798 -4.29 -6.13 2.08
N ASN A 799 -3.35 -6.32 1.16
CA ASN A 799 -2.40 -5.27 0.79
C ASN A 799 -3.05 -3.99 0.26
N ALA A 800 -4.03 -4.11 -0.64
CA ALA A 800 -4.73 -2.96 -1.23
C ALA A 800 -5.49 -2.14 -0.18
N TYR A 801 -6.11 -2.77 0.82
CA TYR A 801 -6.84 -2.07 1.88
C TYR A 801 -5.95 -1.59 3.02
N ASN A 802 -4.90 -2.34 3.39
CA ASN A 802 -3.89 -1.85 4.33
C ASN A 802 -3.22 -0.57 3.78
N SER A 803 -3.07 -0.47 2.45
CA SER A 803 -2.57 0.71 1.76
C SER A 803 -3.49 1.95 1.84
N LEU A 804 -4.77 1.81 2.24
CA LEU A 804 -5.61 2.96 2.60
C LEU A 804 -5.03 3.72 3.80
N PHE A 805 -4.41 3.01 4.75
CA PHE A 805 -3.75 3.58 5.93
C PHE A 805 -2.26 3.83 5.67
N THR A 806 -1.54 2.84 5.17
CA THR A 806 -0.07 2.92 5.05
C THR A 806 0.41 3.94 4.00
N GLN A 807 -0.47 4.40 3.08
CA GLN A 807 -0.16 5.55 2.21
C GLN A 807 0.15 6.85 2.98
N HIS A 808 -0.38 7.00 4.20
CA HIS A 808 -0.20 8.20 5.03
C HIS A 808 0.98 8.08 6.02
N LEU A 809 1.70 6.96 6.02
CA LEU A 809 2.94 6.76 6.75
C LEU A 809 4.14 7.26 5.93
N ASN A 810 5.28 7.45 6.58
CA ASN A 810 6.59 7.68 5.95
C ASN A 810 7.19 6.36 5.41
N ALA A 811 6.37 5.59 4.70
CA ALA A 811 6.68 4.25 4.23
C ALA A 811 6.55 4.14 2.70
N LEU A 812 7.09 3.04 2.18
CA LEU A 812 6.73 2.43 0.91
C LEU A 812 6.21 1.01 1.23
N PRO A 813 4.90 0.75 1.06
CA PRO A 813 4.31 -0.57 1.25
C PRO A 813 5.00 -1.64 0.40
N ASP A 814 5.54 -2.64 1.07
CA ASP A 814 6.15 -3.81 0.48
C ASP A 814 5.13 -4.95 0.48
N TRP A 815 4.66 -5.32 -0.71
CA TRP A 815 3.59 -6.29 -0.94
C TRP A 815 4.09 -7.75 -1.01
N ASP A 816 5.35 -7.96 -0.64
CA ASP A 816 6.08 -9.24 -0.53
C ASP A 816 6.50 -9.90 -1.85
N MET A 817 7.46 -10.81 -1.73
CA MET A 817 7.92 -11.69 -2.81
C MET A 817 6.78 -12.49 -3.44
N PHE A 818 7.03 -13.03 -4.63
CA PHE A 818 6.17 -14.04 -5.25
C PHE A 818 6.99 -14.90 -6.23
N GLN A 819 6.37 -15.92 -6.80
CA GLN A 819 6.99 -16.78 -7.82
C GLN A 819 6.42 -16.48 -9.21
N THR A 820 7.30 -16.33 -10.20
CA THR A 820 6.97 -16.05 -11.60
C THR A 820 6.54 -17.30 -12.36
N SER A 821 7.08 -18.47 -11.98
CA SER A 821 6.65 -19.77 -12.48
C SER A 821 5.52 -20.36 -11.62
N HIS A 822 4.38 -19.66 -11.53
CA HIS A 822 3.25 -20.03 -10.67
C HIS A 822 1.88 -19.78 -11.34
N PRO A 823 0.81 -20.57 -11.08
CA PRO A 823 -0.53 -20.33 -11.66
C PRO A 823 -1.16 -18.98 -11.30
N TRP A 824 -0.67 -18.29 -10.27
CA TRP A 824 -1.07 -16.92 -9.89
C TRP A 824 -0.02 -15.85 -10.24
N ALA A 825 1.04 -16.20 -10.97
CA ALA A 825 2.19 -15.33 -11.18
C ALA A 825 1.81 -13.99 -11.83
N GLY A 826 1.02 -14.00 -12.91
CA GLY A 826 0.56 -12.78 -13.58
C GLY A 826 -0.27 -11.86 -12.67
N PHE A 827 -1.14 -12.46 -11.84
CA PHE A 827 -1.97 -11.77 -10.86
C PHE A 827 -1.11 -11.06 -9.80
N HIS A 828 -0.12 -11.76 -9.23
CA HIS A 828 0.82 -11.15 -8.29
C HIS A 828 1.74 -10.12 -8.95
N ALA A 829 2.30 -10.39 -10.13
CA ALA A 829 3.14 -9.46 -10.88
C ALA A 829 2.42 -8.12 -11.15
N ALA A 830 1.19 -8.17 -11.63
CA ALA A 830 0.38 -6.98 -11.87
C ALA A 830 0.09 -6.23 -10.56
N ALA A 831 -0.27 -6.93 -9.47
CA ALA A 831 -0.49 -6.34 -8.16
C ALA A 831 0.76 -5.64 -7.62
N ARG A 832 1.94 -6.29 -7.69
CA ARG A 832 3.22 -5.69 -7.31
C ARG A 832 3.57 -4.48 -8.19
N CYS A 833 3.31 -4.50 -9.50
CA CYS A 833 3.53 -3.34 -10.37
C CYS A 833 2.66 -2.12 -9.99
N VAL A 834 1.35 -2.30 -9.74
CA VAL A 834 0.47 -1.17 -9.38
C VAL A 834 0.64 -0.69 -7.94
N SER A 835 1.26 -1.48 -7.05
CA SER A 835 1.45 -1.17 -5.63
C SER A 835 2.20 0.15 -5.35
N GLY A 836 3.07 0.61 -6.26
CA GLY A 836 3.99 1.71 -5.97
C GLY A 836 5.12 1.36 -4.98
N GLY A 837 5.28 0.08 -4.63
CA GLY A 837 6.34 -0.48 -3.79
C GLY A 837 7.45 -1.21 -4.58
N PRO A 838 8.31 -1.99 -3.90
CA PRO A 838 9.35 -2.80 -4.51
C PRO A 838 8.76 -4.05 -5.22
N ILE A 839 9.56 -4.68 -6.10
CA ILE A 839 9.23 -6.00 -6.68
C ILE A 839 10.47 -6.91 -6.60
N TYR A 840 10.31 -8.07 -5.95
CA TYR A 840 11.30 -9.13 -5.92
C TYR A 840 10.64 -10.50 -6.04
N ILE A 841 11.40 -11.44 -6.58
CA ILE A 841 10.95 -12.80 -6.89
C ILE A 841 11.65 -13.82 -5.99
N THR A 842 11.04 -14.98 -5.80
CA THR A 842 11.57 -16.09 -4.99
C THR A 842 11.39 -17.44 -5.70
N ASP A 843 11.62 -17.40 -7.02
CA ASP A 843 11.57 -18.55 -7.92
C ASP A 843 12.58 -19.63 -7.52
N SER A 844 12.17 -20.90 -7.58
CA SER A 844 13.12 -22.03 -7.51
C SER A 844 14.12 -21.94 -8.68
N PRO A 845 15.43 -22.24 -8.48
CA PRO A 845 16.44 -22.06 -9.53
C PRO A 845 16.10 -22.81 -10.83
N GLY A 846 15.91 -22.06 -11.91
CA GLY A 846 15.60 -22.57 -13.24
C GLY A 846 14.12 -22.58 -13.61
N GLN A 847 13.22 -22.21 -12.68
CA GLN A 847 11.78 -22.13 -12.88
C GLN A 847 11.33 -20.66 -12.93
N HIS A 848 11.48 -20.02 -14.09
CA HIS A 848 11.30 -18.58 -14.27
C HIS A 848 10.42 -18.25 -15.48
N ASP A 849 9.39 -17.42 -15.30
CA ASP A 849 8.67 -16.81 -16.43
C ASP A 849 9.41 -15.54 -16.87
N ILE A 850 10.29 -15.72 -17.86
CA ILE A 850 11.14 -14.67 -18.43
C ILE A 850 10.30 -13.56 -19.10
N ASP A 851 9.14 -13.88 -19.68
CA ASP A 851 8.32 -12.90 -20.39
C ASP A 851 7.40 -12.14 -19.44
N LEU A 852 7.03 -12.72 -18.29
CA LEU A 852 6.44 -11.98 -17.17
C LEU A 852 7.46 -11.06 -16.49
N ILE A 853 8.71 -11.51 -16.26
CA ILE A 853 9.79 -10.66 -15.74
C ILE A 853 10.03 -9.47 -16.67
N LYS A 854 10.02 -9.67 -17.99
CA LYS A 854 10.10 -8.58 -18.99
C LYS A 854 8.90 -7.62 -18.97
N GLN A 855 7.72 -8.02 -18.47
CA GLN A 855 6.57 -7.11 -18.33
C GLN A 855 6.68 -6.21 -17.09
N MET A 856 7.33 -6.68 -16.03
CA MET A 856 7.54 -5.90 -14.79
C MET A 856 8.76 -4.97 -14.86
N THR A 857 9.77 -5.34 -15.63
CA THR A 857 11.12 -4.75 -15.57
C THR A 857 11.58 -4.11 -16.88
N ALA A 858 12.56 -3.20 -16.80
CA ALA A 858 13.21 -2.60 -17.95
C ALA A 858 14.71 -2.37 -17.70
N LYS A 859 15.53 -2.38 -18.76
CA LYS A 859 16.99 -2.19 -18.67
C LYS A 859 17.35 -0.71 -18.91
N THR A 860 18.11 -0.13 -17.98
CA THR A 860 18.55 1.28 -18.03
C THR A 860 19.74 1.48 -19.00
N PRO A 861 20.05 2.73 -19.43
CA PRO A 861 21.29 3.07 -20.15
C PRO A 861 22.59 2.56 -19.51
N ARG A 862 22.63 2.43 -18.18
CA ARG A 862 23.77 1.89 -17.43
C ARG A 862 23.69 0.38 -17.17
N GLY A 863 22.74 -0.33 -17.79
CA GLY A 863 22.62 -1.80 -17.73
C GLY A 863 21.95 -2.36 -16.47
N LYS A 864 21.52 -1.53 -15.51
CA LYS A 864 20.72 -1.98 -14.36
C LYS A 864 19.32 -2.41 -14.82
N THR A 865 18.76 -3.43 -14.18
CA THR A 865 17.35 -3.81 -14.31
C THR A 865 16.52 -3.09 -13.24
N VAL A 866 15.53 -2.30 -13.67
CA VAL A 866 14.65 -1.54 -12.77
C VAL A 866 13.19 -1.91 -12.99
N ILE A 867 12.38 -1.73 -11.95
CA ILE A 867 10.92 -1.79 -12.02
C ILE A 867 10.35 -0.44 -12.49
N LEU A 868 9.16 -0.43 -13.06
CA LEU A 868 8.46 0.79 -13.44
C LEU A 868 7.49 1.23 -12.33
N ARG A 869 8.04 1.66 -11.19
CA ARG A 869 7.26 2.02 -9.99
C ARG A 869 6.44 3.30 -10.21
N PRO A 870 5.11 3.29 -10.00
CA PRO A 870 4.27 4.49 -9.99
C PRO A 870 4.69 5.57 -8.99
N HIS A 871 4.17 6.78 -9.15
CA HIS A 871 4.54 7.92 -8.30
C HIS A 871 3.66 8.03 -7.04
N ARG A 872 2.39 7.64 -7.16
CA ARG A 872 1.48 7.42 -6.02
C ARG A 872 1.53 5.95 -5.59
N LEU A 873 1.20 5.68 -4.32
CA LEU A 873 1.07 4.32 -3.82
C LEU A 873 -0.25 3.71 -4.27
N GLY A 874 -0.23 2.43 -4.63
CA GLY A 874 -1.41 1.67 -5.03
C GLY A 874 -2.21 1.22 -3.81
N LYS A 875 -3.53 1.39 -3.87
CA LYS A 875 -4.47 1.05 -2.79
C LYS A 875 -5.84 0.72 -3.38
N SER A 876 -6.77 0.20 -2.57
CA SER A 876 -8.17 0.08 -2.99
C SER A 876 -8.76 1.45 -3.34
N SER A 877 -9.52 1.54 -4.43
CA SER A 877 -10.33 2.72 -4.75
C SER A 877 -11.67 2.78 -3.99
N GLN A 878 -12.05 1.69 -3.31
CA GLN A 878 -13.32 1.54 -2.62
C GLN A 878 -13.09 1.06 -1.17
N ALA A 879 -13.31 1.93 -0.18
CA ALA A 879 -13.06 1.60 1.22
C ALA A 879 -14.07 0.60 1.81
N TYR A 880 -15.30 0.51 1.30
CA TYR A 880 -16.43 -0.18 1.95
C TYR A 880 -16.88 -1.49 1.28
N VAL A 881 -16.17 -1.98 0.26
CA VAL A 881 -16.45 -3.27 -0.38
C VAL A 881 -15.71 -4.38 0.37
N GLY A 882 -16.43 -5.41 0.82
CA GLY A 882 -15.87 -6.56 1.52
C GLY A 882 -15.35 -7.66 0.58
N TYR A 883 -14.40 -8.46 1.08
CA TYR A 883 -13.74 -9.55 0.34
C TYR A 883 -14.70 -10.61 -0.24
N GLU A 884 -15.78 -10.92 0.50
CA GLU A 884 -16.80 -11.90 0.08
C GLU A 884 -17.82 -11.33 -0.93
N GLU A 885 -17.80 -10.02 -1.20
CA GLU A 885 -18.66 -9.43 -2.22
C GLU A 885 -18.15 -9.77 -3.62
N GLN A 886 -19.06 -10.17 -4.51
CA GLN A 886 -18.73 -10.71 -5.83
C GLN A 886 -18.38 -9.60 -6.84
N GLN A 887 -17.26 -8.92 -6.59
CA GLN A 887 -16.85 -7.66 -7.21
C GLN A 887 -15.33 -7.69 -7.52
N MET A 888 -14.89 -6.91 -8.50
CA MET A 888 -13.47 -6.83 -8.83
C MET A 888 -12.75 -5.91 -7.84
N LEU A 889 -11.61 -6.35 -7.31
CA LEU A 889 -10.71 -5.49 -6.56
C LEU A 889 -10.10 -4.47 -7.52
N LYS A 890 -10.37 -3.19 -7.26
CA LYS A 890 -9.86 -2.04 -8.01
C LYS A 890 -8.73 -1.38 -7.24
N ILE A 891 -7.52 -1.42 -7.79
CA ILE A 891 -6.32 -0.82 -7.19
C ILE A 891 -5.96 0.43 -7.99
N ASP A 892 -6.15 1.61 -7.40
CA ASP A 892 -5.88 2.89 -8.04
C ASP A 892 -4.47 3.43 -7.71
N THR A 893 -3.78 3.94 -8.73
CA THR A 893 -2.49 4.64 -8.61
C THR A 893 -2.33 5.67 -9.74
N TYR A 894 -1.24 6.46 -9.71
CA TYR A 894 -1.06 7.63 -10.56
C TYR A 894 0.41 7.91 -10.91
N VAL A 895 0.64 8.43 -12.12
CA VAL A 895 1.96 8.79 -12.65
C VAL A 895 1.92 10.20 -13.24
N GLY A 896 2.53 11.17 -12.57
CA GLY A 896 2.72 12.54 -13.08
C GLY A 896 2.14 13.61 -12.15
N MET A 897 1.92 14.80 -12.69
CA MET A 897 1.36 15.94 -11.97
C MET A 897 -0.17 15.85 -11.87
N SER A 898 -0.77 16.39 -10.80
CA SER A 898 -2.23 16.32 -10.59
C SER A 898 -3.03 16.86 -11.80
N HIS A 899 -4.14 16.19 -12.12
CA HIS A 899 -5.06 16.50 -13.25
C HIS A 899 -4.41 16.51 -14.65
N THR A 900 -3.16 16.04 -14.79
CA THR A 900 -2.38 16.12 -16.05
C THR A 900 -1.45 14.92 -16.28
N GLY A 901 -1.25 14.07 -15.27
CA GLY A 901 -0.59 12.77 -15.37
C GLY A 901 -1.53 11.66 -15.86
N ILE A 902 -0.99 10.45 -15.83
CA ILE A 902 -1.63 9.22 -16.30
C ILE A 902 -2.20 8.49 -15.09
N SER A 903 -3.49 8.15 -15.16
CA SER A 903 -4.17 7.34 -14.16
C SER A 903 -4.00 5.86 -14.45
N ILE A 904 -3.78 5.04 -13.42
CA ILE A 904 -3.59 3.59 -13.56
C ILE A 904 -4.55 2.88 -12.61
N LEU A 905 -5.34 1.95 -13.15
CA LEU A 905 -6.31 1.14 -12.43
C LEU A 905 -6.03 -0.33 -12.69
N GLY A 906 -5.43 -1.01 -11.71
CA GLY A 906 -5.32 -2.46 -11.71
C GLY A 906 -6.66 -3.08 -11.32
N VAL A 907 -7.17 -4.01 -12.12
CA VAL A 907 -8.46 -4.68 -11.89
C VAL A 907 -8.23 -6.18 -11.72
N PHE A 908 -8.68 -6.74 -10.60
CA PHE A 908 -8.36 -8.09 -10.17
C PHE A 908 -9.62 -8.85 -9.75
N ASN A 909 -9.82 -10.07 -10.26
CA ASN A 909 -10.86 -10.94 -9.75
C ASN A 909 -10.37 -11.65 -8.49
N VAL A 910 -10.82 -11.19 -7.33
CA VAL A 910 -10.52 -11.82 -6.03
C VAL A 910 -11.50 -12.94 -5.64
N SER A 911 -12.57 -13.13 -6.42
CA SER A 911 -13.60 -14.14 -6.16
C SER A 911 -13.28 -15.48 -6.82
N GLN A 912 -14.00 -16.52 -6.38
CA GLN A 912 -13.98 -17.84 -7.02
C GLN A 912 -14.96 -17.96 -8.21
N ASN A 913 -15.66 -16.88 -8.55
CA ASN A 913 -16.62 -16.81 -9.66
C ASN A 913 -16.05 -16.03 -10.85
N HIS A 914 -16.67 -16.16 -12.02
CA HIS A 914 -16.35 -15.34 -13.19
C HIS A 914 -17.07 -14.00 -13.10
N LEU A 915 -16.32 -12.90 -12.99
CA LEU A 915 -16.86 -11.55 -12.78
C LEU A 915 -16.91 -10.73 -14.07
N SER A 916 -17.78 -9.73 -14.10
CA SER A 916 -17.81 -8.73 -15.18
C SER A 916 -18.30 -7.40 -14.65
N GLU A 917 -17.59 -6.33 -14.98
CA GLU A 917 -17.90 -4.96 -14.58
C GLU A 917 -17.87 -3.99 -15.76
N ILE A 918 -18.63 -2.91 -15.61
CA ILE A 918 -18.61 -1.75 -16.50
C ILE A 918 -17.81 -0.65 -15.79
N LEU A 919 -16.83 -0.06 -16.47
CA LEU A 919 -15.96 0.98 -15.95
C LEU A 919 -16.03 2.24 -16.82
N SER A 920 -15.80 3.37 -16.17
CA SER A 920 -15.93 4.73 -16.71
C SER A 920 -14.70 5.55 -16.34
N LEU A 921 -14.54 6.76 -16.89
CA LEU A 921 -13.53 7.71 -16.41
C LEU A 921 -13.77 8.18 -14.95
N ASN A 922 -14.89 7.85 -14.30
CA ASN A 922 -15.06 8.09 -12.86
C ASN A 922 -14.27 7.09 -12.00
N ASP A 923 -13.93 5.90 -12.54
CA ASP A 923 -13.16 4.87 -11.84
C ASP A 923 -11.64 5.19 -11.79
N PHE A 924 -11.20 6.26 -12.47
CA PHE A 924 -9.78 6.63 -12.63
C PHE A 924 -9.48 7.95 -11.89
N PRO A 925 -8.60 7.96 -10.85
CA PRO A 925 -8.23 9.20 -10.17
C PRO A 925 -7.46 10.15 -11.09
N GLY A 926 -7.72 11.46 -10.99
CA GLY A 926 -6.96 12.50 -11.70
C GLY A 926 -7.42 12.75 -13.15
N THR A 927 -8.53 12.15 -13.60
CA THR A 927 -9.10 12.36 -14.95
C THR A 927 -10.28 13.33 -14.97
N GLU A 928 -10.41 14.22 -13.98
CA GLU A 928 -11.57 15.12 -13.81
C GLU A 928 -11.62 16.25 -14.85
N LYS A 929 -10.50 16.47 -15.55
CA LYS A 929 -10.31 17.54 -16.53
C LYS A 929 -9.50 17.03 -17.71
N GLY A 930 -9.89 17.43 -18.92
CA GLY A 930 -9.26 17.00 -20.17
C GLY A 930 -10.05 15.92 -20.91
N GLU A 931 -9.38 15.27 -21.86
CA GLU A 931 -9.90 14.16 -22.67
C GLU A 931 -8.88 13.02 -22.58
N TYR A 932 -9.35 11.79 -22.47
CA TYR A 932 -8.51 10.63 -22.15
C TYR A 932 -8.76 9.46 -23.10
N VAL A 933 -7.72 8.66 -23.30
CA VAL A 933 -7.81 7.32 -23.89
C VAL A 933 -7.41 6.29 -22.84
N ILE A 934 -8.29 5.32 -22.57
CA ILE A 934 -7.99 4.20 -21.67
C ILE A 934 -7.38 3.06 -22.49
N ARG A 935 -6.21 2.55 -22.09
CA ARG A 935 -5.59 1.38 -22.69
C ARG A 935 -5.54 0.21 -21.70
N SER A 936 -5.87 -1.00 -22.17
CA SER A 936 -5.64 -2.26 -21.44
C SER A 936 -4.20 -2.75 -21.67
N HIS A 937 -3.54 -3.24 -20.61
CA HIS A 937 -2.22 -3.86 -20.70
C HIS A 937 -2.30 -5.20 -21.45
N VAL A 938 -3.11 -6.13 -20.95
CA VAL A 938 -3.14 -7.54 -21.43
C VAL A 938 -3.84 -7.66 -22.78
N GLY A 939 -4.88 -6.85 -23.04
CA GLY A 939 -5.58 -6.79 -24.33
C GLY A 939 -4.93 -5.86 -25.37
N GLY A 940 -3.99 -5.01 -24.96
CA GLY A 940 -3.18 -4.15 -25.83
C GLY A 940 -3.91 -2.99 -26.53
N LYS A 941 -5.22 -2.87 -26.35
CA LYS A 941 -6.12 -1.95 -27.06
C LYS A 941 -6.48 -0.69 -26.27
N CYS A 942 -6.81 0.37 -27.01
CA CYS A 942 -7.29 1.66 -26.55
C CYS A 942 -8.82 1.80 -26.70
N THR A 943 -9.43 2.69 -25.91
CA THR A 943 -10.75 3.26 -26.19
C THR A 943 -10.65 4.30 -27.31
N LYS A 944 -11.80 4.81 -27.77
CA LYS A 944 -11.84 6.17 -28.34
C LYS A 944 -11.55 7.23 -27.27
N PRO A 945 -11.09 8.44 -27.65
CA PRO A 945 -11.03 9.59 -26.75
C PRO A 945 -12.40 9.88 -26.12
N ALA A 946 -12.41 10.15 -24.83
CA ALA A 946 -13.61 10.48 -24.07
C ALA A 946 -13.31 11.46 -22.92
N LYS A 947 -14.34 12.17 -22.47
CA LYS A 947 -14.30 13.06 -21.30
C LYS A 947 -15.22 12.52 -20.21
N GLN A 948 -14.94 12.82 -18.95
CA GLN A 948 -15.82 12.46 -17.83
C GLN A 948 -17.25 12.99 -18.02
N SER A 949 -17.38 14.19 -18.63
CA SER A 949 -18.65 14.83 -18.99
C SER A 949 -19.48 14.09 -20.05
N ASP A 950 -18.89 13.19 -20.83
CA ASP A 950 -19.57 12.57 -21.98
C ASP A 950 -20.64 11.55 -21.59
N LYS A 951 -20.64 11.09 -20.32
CA LYS A 951 -21.55 10.06 -19.78
C LYS A 951 -21.52 8.70 -20.53
N LYS A 952 -20.57 8.50 -21.43
CA LYS A 952 -20.38 7.27 -22.21
C LYS A 952 -19.68 6.20 -21.38
N ILE A 953 -20.13 4.96 -21.51
CA ILE A 953 -19.41 3.80 -21.01
C ILE A 953 -18.06 3.71 -21.72
N SER A 954 -16.97 3.51 -20.98
CA SER A 954 -15.62 3.49 -21.55
C SER A 954 -15.08 2.08 -21.73
N VAL A 955 -15.25 1.21 -20.72
CA VAL A 955 -14.68 -0.15 -20.70
C VAL A 955 -15.69 -1.15 -20.13
N CYS A 956 -15.71 -2.37 -20.66
CA CYS A 956 -16.27 -3.54 -19.98
C CYS A 956 -15.17 -4.55 -19.75
N THR A 957 -14.98 -4.92 -18.49
CA THR A 957 -13.95 -5.88 -18.05
C THR A 957 -14.63 -7.19 -17.70
N GLU A 958 -14.11 -8.30 -18.22
CA GLU A 958 -14.62 -9.66 -17.99
C GLU A 958 -13.48 -10.55 -17.50
N LEU A 959 -13.50 -10.98 -16.24
CA LEU A 959 -12.39 -11.74 -15.61
C LEU A 959 -12.85 -13.09 -15.07
N GLY A 960 -12.20 -14.16 -15.54
CA GLY A 960 -12.27 -15.47 -14.89
C GLY A 960 -11.53 -15.47 -13.54
N THR A 961 -11.53 -16.61 -12.84
CA THR A 961 -10.72 -16.79 -11.63
C THR A 961 -9.23 -16.59 -11.96
N LYS A 962 -8.47 -16.05 -11.01
CA LYS A 962 -7.05 -15.64 -11.20
C LYS A 962 -6.83 -14.54 -12.25
N GLY A 963 -7.90 -14.01 -12.86
CA GLY A 963 -7.87 -13.00 -13.90
C GLY A 963 -7.55 -11.60 -13.38
N TYR A 964 -6.84 -10.83 -14.21
CA TYR A 964 -6.50 -9.44 -13.97
C TYR A 964 -6.34 -8.66 -15.30
N ASP A 965 -6.37 -7.34 -15.25
CA ASP A 965 -5.73 -6.46 -16.24
C ASP A 965 -5.24 -5.19 -15.54
N ILE A 966 -4.42 -4.40 -16.23
CA ILE A 966 -4.07 -3.04 -15.82
C ILE A 966 -4.59 -2.10 -16.89
N LEU A 967 -5.54 -1.26 -16.51
CA LEU A 967 -6.07 -0.20 -17.34
C LEU A 967 -5.31 1.09 -17.05
N SER A 968 -5.03 1.90 -18.06
CA SER A 968 -4.38 3.20 -17.87
C SER A 968 -5.01 4.27 -18.73
N ALA A 969 -5.44 5.37 -18.11
CA ALA A 969 -6.06 6.52 -18.78
C ALA A 969 -4.98 7.56 -19.08
N TYR A 970 -4.65 7.72 -20.36
CA TYR A 970 -3.65 8.66 -20.84
C TYR A 970 -4.33 9.95 -21.32
N PRO A 971 -3.88 11.14 -20.88
CA PRO A 971 -4.42 12.39 -21.37
C PRO A 971 -4.09 12.60 -22.86
N ILE A 972 -5.08 13.02 -23.62
CA ILE A 972 -4.95 13.42 -25.02
C ILE A 972 -4.34 14.82 -25.06
N LEU A 973 -3.22 14.96 -25.78
CA LEU A 973 -2.55 16.21 -26.08
C LEU A 973 -2.97 16.71 -27.47
N GLY A 974 -3.20 18.02 -27.56
CA GLY A 974 -3.70 18.68 -28.76
C GLY A 974 -5.19 19.04 -28.65
N PRO A 975 -5.93 19.12 -29.78
CA PRO A 975 -5.44 18.92 -31.14
C PRO A 975 -4.32 19.88 -31.55
N PHE A 976 -3.41 19.40 -32.38
CA PHE A 976 -2.31 20.16 -32.99
C PHE A 976 -2.55 20.31 -34.50
N GLU A 977 -2.34 21.51 -35.03
CA GLU A 977 -2.32 21.77 -36.47
C GLU A 977 -0.92 21.46 -37.03
N VAL A 978 -0.82 20.43 -37.88
CA VAL A 978 0.40 20.07 -38.63
C VAL A 978 0.14 20.17 -40.14
N LYS A 979 1.17 20.00 -40.98
CA LYS A 979 1.04 20.16 -42.45
C LYS A 979 0.05 19.17 -43.08
N SER A 980 -0.07 17.96 -42.54
CA SER A 980 -1.04 16.95 -43.00
C SER A 980 -2.49 17.22 -42.56
N GLY A 981 -2.72 18.10 -41.58
CA GLY A 981 -4.02 18.36 -40.99
C GLY A 981 -3.96 18.42 -39.46
N GLN A 982 -5.09 18.12 -38.81
CA GLN A 982 -5.21 18.15 -37.35
C GLN A 982 -4.93 16.77 -36.73
N VAL A 983 -4.06 16.72 -35.72
CA VAL A 983 -3.65 15.48 -35.03
C VAL A 983 -3.68 15.65 -33.51
N SER A 984 -4.17 14.63 -32.79
CA SER A 984 -4.10 14.53 -31.33
C SER A 984 -3.31 13.29 -30.93
N VAL A 985 -2.53 13.38 -29.85
CA VAL A 985 -1.59 12.31 -29.44
C VAL A 985 -1.62 12.03 -27.94
N ALA A 986 -1.31 10.81 -27.53
CA ALA A 986 -1.04 10.48 -26.12
C ALA A 986 0.17 9.54 -26.00
N PRO A 987 1.28 9.99 -25.39
CA PRO A 987 2.43 9.13 -25.07
C PRO A 987 2.07 8.03 -24.07
N LEU A 988 2.28 6.78 -24.45
CA LEU A 988 1.86 5.60 -23.68
C LEU A 988 2.96 5.04 -22.76
N GLY A 989 4.16 5.65 -22.78
CA GLY A 989 5.33 5.12 -22.09
C GLY A 989 5.83 3.82 -22.74
N LEU A 990 6.37 2.90 -21.94
CA LEU A 990 6.88 1.62 -22.45
C LEU A 990 5.74 0.59 -22.58
N VAL A 991 5.20 0.42 -23.78
CA VAL A 991 4.14 -0.57 -24.06
C VAL A 991 4.67 -2.00 -23.93
N GLY A 992 3.79 -2.91 -23.52
CA GLY A 992 4.18 -4.26 -23.11
C GLY A 992 4.80 -4.33 -21.71
N LYS A 993 4.90 -3.22 -20.98
CA LYS A 993 5.22 -3.19 -19.54
C LYS A 993 3.95 -2.89 -18.74
N MET A 994 3.75 -3.63 -17.64
CA MET A 994 2.53 -3.57 -16.81
C MET A 994 2.19 -2.16 -16.33
N THR A 995 3.20 -1.39 -15.92
CA THR A 995 3.09 0.04 -15.56
C THR A 995 3.92 0.91 -16.50
N GLY A 996 3.84 0.65 -17.81
CA GLY A 996 4.61 1.32 -18.88
C GLY A 996 4.62 2.86 -18.82
N ALA A 997 3.52 3.47 -18.39
CA ALA A 997 3.39 4.90 -18.11
C ALA A 997 4.46 5.43 -17.12
N ALA A 998 4.79 4.66 -16.08
CA ALA A 998 5.76 5.03 -15.04
C ALA A 998 7.20 5.05 -15.55
N ALA A 999 7.47 4.68 -16.81
CA ALA A 999 8.75 4.93 -17.46
C ALA A 999 8.93 6.40 -17.88
N ILE A 1000 7.87 7.19 -18.02
CA ILE A 1000 7.96 8.61 -18.42
C ILE A 1000 8.52 9.44 -17.26
N VAL A 1001 9.62 10.17 -17.52
CA VAL A 1001 10.22 11.13 -16.58
C VAL A 1001 9.84 12.56 -16.97
N ASN A 1002 10.07 12.91 -18.24
CA ASN A 1002 9.83 14.23 -18.79
C ASN A 1002 9.15 14.12 -20.16
N LEU A 1003 8.30 15.10 -20.51
CA LEU A 1003 7.56 15.17 -21.76
C LEU A 1003 7.35 16.63 -22.17
N ASP A 1004 7.61 16.96 -23.43
CA ASP A 1004 7.25 18.22 -24.09
C ASP A 1004 6.62 17.95 -25.47
N THR A 1005 5.68 18.80 -25.88
CA THR A 1005 5.04 18.74 -27.21
C THR A 1005 4.90 20.12 -27.81
N THR A 1006 5.53 20.34 -28.96
CA THR A 1006 5.62 21.64 -29.63
C THR A 1006 5.44 21.49 -31.14
N VAL A 1007 4.69 22.40 -31.78
CA VAL A 1007 4.65 22.48 -33.25
C VAL A 1007 5.80 23.35 -33.72
N GLU A 1008 6.76 22.74 -34.41
CA GLU A 1008 7.95 23.39 -34.92
C GLU A 1008 7.60 24.38 -36.06
N THR A 1009 8.47 25.37 -36.30
CA THR A 1009 8.25 26.41 -37.34
C THR A 1009 8.14 25.86 -38.76
N ASN A 1010 8.52 24.60 -38.96
CA ASN A 1010 8.36 23.86 -40.21
C ASN A 1010 7.01 23.13 -40.34
N GLY A 1011 6.08 23.29 -39.38
CA GLY A 1011 4.74 22.68 -39.39
C GLY A 1011 4.69 21.19 -39.02
N ARG A 1012 5.73 20.65 -38.38
CA ARG A 1012 5.72 19.31 -37.78
C ARG A 1012 5.43 19.40 -36.28
N LEU A 1013 4.61 18.50 -35.75
CA LEU A 1013 4.52 18.29 -34.30
C LEU A 1013 5.76 17.53 -33.85
N ARG A 1014 6.49 18.07 -32.88
CA ARG A 1014 7.59 17.43 -32.17
C ARG A 1014 7.10 16.98 -30.80
N ILE A 1015 7.40 15.74 -30.46
CA ILE A 1015 7.23 15.13 -29.14
C ILE A 1015 8.64 14.84 -28.62
N TRP A 1016 9.09 15.53 -27.58
CA TRP A 1016 10.32 15.17 -26.86
C TRP A 1016 9.93 14.45 -25.57
N ILE A 1017 10.58 13.32 -25.31
CA ILE A 1017 10.32 12.51 -24.12
C ILE A 1017 11.62 11.95 -23.55
N SER A 1018 11.66 11.87 -22.22
CA SER A 1018 12.77 11.26 -21.48
C SER A 1018 12.23 10.11 -20.64
N LEU A 1019 12.82 8.91 -20.80
CA LEU A 1019 12.34 7.65 -20.23
C LEU A 1019 13.35 7.05 -19.24
N LYS A 1020 12.88 6.41 -18.17
CA LYS A 1020 13.72 5.75 -17.14
C LYS A 1020 14.60 4.61 -17.70
N ALA A 1021 14.15 3.94 -18.76
CA ALA A 1021 14.75 2.71 -19.28
C ALA A 1021 14.38 2.46 -20.75
N PHE A 1022 15.00 1.46 -21.38
CA PHE A 1022 14.67 0.99 -22.73
C PHE A 1022 13.46 0.03 -22.76
N GLY A 1023 12.88 -0.13 -23.94
CA GLY A 1023 11.82 -1.08 -24.26
C GLY A 1023 11.20 -0.73 -25.62
N VAL A 1024 9.89 -0.92 -25.76
CA VAL A 1024 9.11 -0.38 -26.90
C VAL A 1024 8.34 0.83 -26.40
N TYR A 1025 8.65 2.02 -26.92
CA TYR A 1025 7.90 3.25 -26.63
C TYR A 1025 6.63 3.30 -27.49
N GLY A 1026 5.48 3.55 -26.87
CA GLY A 1026 4.19 3.64 -27.54
C GLY A 1026 3.66 5.07 -27.62
N ILE A 1027 3.00 5.41 -28.74
CA ILE A 1027 2.27 6.68 -28.92
C ILE A 1027 0.90 6.38 -29.52
N TYR A 1028 -0.18 6.78 -28.86
CA TYR A 1028 -1.50 6.86 -29.48
C TYR A 1028 -1.55 8.11 -30.38
N ILE A 1029 -2.03 7.98 -31.61
CA ILE A 1029 -2.12 9.04 -32.62
C ILE A 1029 -3.49 8.92 -33.32
N SER A 1030 -4.30 9.96 -33.25
CA SER A 1030 -5.75 9.95 -33.55
C SER A 1030 -6.17 9.58 -34.99
N ASP A 1031 -5.23 9.55 -35.93
CA ASP A 1031 -5.46 9.29 -37.35
C ASP A 1031 -4.44 8.32 -37.97
N LEU A 1032 -3.64 7.63 -37.14
CA LEU A 1032 -2.49 6.81 -37.55
C LEU A 1032 -2.79 5.82 -38.67
N ALA A 1033 -3.98 5.21 -38.66
CA ALA A 1033 -4.42 4.27 -39.70
C ALA A 1033 -4.24 4.84 -41.13
N LYS A 1034 -4.44 6.14 -41.31
CA LYS A 1034 -4.39 6.86 -42.60
C LYS A 1034 -2.98 7.25 -43.06
N ARG A 1035 -1.99 7.20 -42.15
CA ARG A 1035 -0.64 7.78 -42.35
C ARG A 1035 0.41 6.77 -42.86
N SER A 1036 1.41 7.24 -43.59
CA SER A 1036 2.64 6.49 -43.94
C SER A 1036 3.69 6.64 -42.84
N ILE A 1037 4.36 5.54 -42.45
CA ILE A 1037 5.48 5.60 -41.48
C ILE A 1037 6.69 6.30 -42.11
N GLU A 1038 6.93 5.98 -43.38
CA GLU A 1038 8.11 6.36 -44.18
C GLU A 1038 8.13 7.84 -44.56
N GLU A 1039 6.96 8.43 -44.81
CA GLU A 1039 6.85 9.80 -45.35
C GLU A 1039 6.59 10.85 -44.26
N GLU A 1040 5.77 10.52 -43.25
CA GLU A 1040 5.25 11.51 -42.30
C GLU A 1040 6.01 11.55 -40.97
N PHE A 1041 6.70 10.47 -40.59
CA PHE A 1041 7.30 10.33 -39.28
C PHE A 1041 8.83 10.35 -39.28
N MET A 1042 9.41 10.75 -38.16
CA MET A 1042 10.86 10.70 -37.95
C MET A 1042 11.16 10.58 -36.45
N GLY A 1043 11.79 9.48 -36.03
CA GLY A 1043 12.26 9.28 -34.67
C GLY A 1043 13.76 9.53 -34.52
N LEU A 1044 14.17 10.15 -33.42
CA LEU A 1044 15.56 10.28 -32.98
C LEU A 1044 15.72 9.63 -31.59
N LEU A 1045 16.82 8.90 -31.40
CA LEU A 1045 17.28 8.36 -30.12
C LEU A 1045 18.62 9.02 -29.79
N PHE A 1046 18.69 9.80 -28.70
CA PHE A 1046 19.82 10.68 -28.38
C PHE A 1046 20.28 11.55 -29.58
N GLY A 1047 19.31 12.09 -30.35
CA GLY A 1047 19.57 12.92 -31.54
C GLY A 1047 20.02 12.16 -32.81
N LYS A 1048 20.14 10.83 -32.77
CA LYS A 1048 20.44 9.99 -33.96
C LYS A 1048 19.18 9.36 -34.54
N PRO A 1049 18.99 9.28 -35.87
CA PRO A 1049 17.82 8.65 -36.48
C PRO A 1049 17.59 7.20 -36.01
N ILE A 1050 16.35 6.90 -35.63
CA ILE A 1050 15.89 5.55 -35.34
C ILE A 1050 15.68 4.81 -36.68
N PRO A 1051 16.19 3.58 -36.85
CA PRO A 1051 15.97 2.80 -38.07
C PRO A 1051 14.48 2.52 -38.30
N LEU A 1052 14.04 2.59 -39.56
CA LEU A 1052 12.63 2.39 -39.94
C LEU A 1052 12.06 1.06 -39.43
N HIS A 1053 12.83 -0.03 -39.46
CA HIS A 1053 12.40 -1.35 -38.99
C HIS A 1053 12.25 -1.48 -37.46
N CYS A 1054 12.62 -0.45 -36.70
CA CYS A 1054 12.31 -0.32 -35.27
C CYS A 1054 10.98 0.43 -35.04
N VAL A 1055 10.30 0.90 -36.08
CA VAL A 1055 9.04 1.65 -36.01
C VAL A 1055 7.94 0.89 -36.77
N LYS A 1056 6.77 0.71 -36.15
CA LYS A 1056 5.61 0.03 -36.76
C LYS A 1056 4.29 0.53 -36.18
N LYS A 1057 3.18 0.34 -36.90
CA LYS A 1057 1.84 0.38 -36.28
C LYS A 1057 1.67 -0.86 -35.40
N SER A 1058 0.91 -0.76 -34.32
CA SER A 1058 0.69 -1.87 -33.40
C SER A 1058 -0.10 -3.00 -34.08
N GLY A 1059 0.17 -4.24 -33.65
CA GLY A 1059 -0.59 -5.41 -34.09
C GLY A 1059 -1.95 -5.56 -33.39
N THR A 1060 -2.17 -4.86 -32.27
CA THR A 1060 -3.40 -4.94 -31.47
C THR A 1060 -4.33 -3.74 -31.63
N ASP A 1061 -3.80 -2.58 -32.03
CA ASP A 1061 -4.52 -1.31 -32.10
C ASP A 1061 -4.08 -0.47 -33.32
N GLU A 1062 -5.03 0.01 -34.13
CA GLU A 1062 -4.72 0.77 -35.36
C GLU A 1062 -4.24 2.21 -35.12
N ASN A 1063 -4.45 2.74 -33.91
CA ASN A 1063 -4.09 4.11 -33.53
C ASN A 1063 -2.81 4.18 -32.70
N VAL A 1064 -2.19 3.04 -32.35
CA VAL A 1064 -0.94 2.99 -31.59
C VAL A 1064 0.26 2.77 -32.52
N LEU A 1065 1.25 3.66 -32.43
CA LEU A 1065 2.57 3.46 -33.01
C LEU A 1065 3.51 2.88 -31.95
N GLU A 1066 4.31 1.89 -32.34
CA GLU A 1066 5.32 1.22 -31.53
C GLU A 1066 6.73 1.55 -32.04
N ILE A 1067 7.61 1.99 -31.15
CA ILE A 1067 8.99 2.41 -31.43
C ILE A 1067 9.94 1.60 -30.52
N ASP A 1068 10.63 0.62 -31.10
CA ASP A 1068 11.56 -0.28 -30.41
C ASP A 1068 12.91 0.42 -30.15
N ILE A 1069 12.95 1.21 -29.07
CA ILE A 1069 14.13 1.96 -28.63
C ILE A 1069 15.21 1.06 -28.02
N GLU A 1070 14.84 -0.12 -27.47
CA GLU A 1070 15.82 -1.11 -27.01
C GLU A 1070 16.59 -1.72 -28.18
N ARG A 1071 15.90 -2.08 -29.27
CA ARG A 1071 16.54 -2.56 -30.49
C ARG A 1071 17.35 -1.47 -31.19
N ALA A 1072 16.80 -0.26 -31.34
CA ALA A 1072 17.53 0.86 -31.93
C ALA A 1072 18.81 1.22 -31.16
N TRP A 1073 18.81 1.09 -29.82
CA TRP A 1073 20.00 1.20 -28.99
C TRP A 1073 20.98 0.03 -29.18
N ASN A 1074 20.47 -1.19 -29.34
CA ASN A 1074 21.30 -2.38 -29.47
C ASN A 1074 22.00 -2.52 -30.82
N GLU A 1075 21.35 -2.09 -31.91
CA GLU A 1075 21.91 -2.05 -33.26
C GLU A 1075 22.77 -0.78 -33.53
N GLY A 1076 22.63 0.26 -32.70
CA GLY A 1076 23.31 1.55 -32.86
C GLY A 1076 24.64 1.71 -32.08
N GLU A 1077 25.24 2.90 -32.21
CA GLU A 1077 26.39 3.30 -31.37
C GLU A 1077 25.97 3.56 -29.92
N LYS A 1078 26.30 2.62 -29.02
CA LYS A 1078 26.04 2.71 -27.58
C LYS A 1078 26.88 3.79 -26.88
N ARG A 1079 26.46 5.05 -26.97
CA ARG A 1079 27.04 6.19 -26.25
C ARG A 1079 26.12 6.62 -25.11
N VAL A 1080 26.40 6.16 -23.89
CA VAL A 1080 25.68 6.62 -22.69
C VAL A 1080 26.03 8.09 -22.46
N THR A 1081 25.02 8.95 -22.33
CA THR A 1081 25.24 10.36 -21.98
C THR A 1081 25.49 10.52 -20.48
N TRP A 1082 25.60 11.75 -19.98
CA TRP A 1082 25.75 11.97 -18.54
C TRP A 1082 24.48 11.57 -17.76
N SER A 1083 23.29 11.74 -18.37
CA SER A 1083 22.02 11.26 -17.82
C SER A 1083 21.88 9.74 -17.90
N ASN A 1084 21.12 9.16 -16.97
CA ASN A 1084 20.67 7.77 -17.02
C ASN A 1084 19.28 7.63 -17.68
N GLU A 1085 18.73 8.70 -18.26
CA GLU A 1085 17.45 8.68 -18.97
C GLU A 1085 17.64 8.47 -20.48
N VAL A 1086 16.72 7.71 -21.10
CA VAL A 1086 16.66 7.52 -22.55
C VAL A 1086 15.94 8.71 -23.18
N ASN A 1087 16.67 9.54 -23.91
CA ASN A 1087 16.12 10.71 -24.59
C ASN A 1087 15.66 10.35 -26.00
N VAL A 1088 14.38 10.57 -26.29
CA VAL A 1088 13.74 10.26 -27.57
C VAL A 1088 13.03 11.52 -28.10
N GLU A 1089 13.16 11.79 -29.40
CA GLU A 1089 12.38 12.80 -30.10
C GLU A 1089 11.59 12.14 -31.22
N PHE A 1090 10.36 12.59 -31.44
CA PHE A 1090 9.50 12.07 -32.49
C PHE A 1090 8.80 13.22 -33.21
N PHE A 1091 8.88 13.22 -34.55
CA PHE A 1091 8.28 14.25 -35.39
C PHE A 1091 7.15 13.65 -36.23
N ILE A 1092 6.00 14.32 -36.24
CA ILE A 1092 4.82 14.00 -37.05
C ILE A 1092 4.59 15.17 -38.02
N SER A 1093 4.34 14.88 -39.29
CA SER A 1093 4.15 15.88 -40.37
C SER A 1093 2.69 16.21 -40.62
#